data_AF-A0A926JEK9-F1
#
_entry.id   AF-A0A926JEK9-F1
#
_cell.length_a   1.000
_cell.length_b   1.000
_cell.length_c   1.000
_cell.angle_alpha   90.00
_cell.angle_beta   90.00
_cell.angle_gamma   90.00
#
_symmetry.space_group_name_H-M   'P 1'
#
loop_
_entity.id
_entity.type
_entity.pdbx_description
1 polymer ?
#
loop_
_entity_poly.entity_id
_entity_poly.type
_entity_poly.pdbx_seq_one_letter_code
_entity_poly.pdbx_strand_id
1 'polypeptide(L)'
;MNAPLRQSDRLGRLTTSLGDDTLALLRFDGSDHMNDLFEYRVEALAARNDLDFDALIGTHATVEIEGRDGVQPFDGIVTQARWAGVGENGHRYDLVLRPWFWLAGRRRNQRIFHSKTVVQILRELLDDYASLGDPAVEVQLSQDYPVLEYTVQYRESDLSFGRRQMERHGISFHFRHKVGSHTLVLTDDVLAHETIGSRPYKSYDGHHQAEGEHFWDWSPERNITTGAIRLTDYDFKKPVQAMEANRLGDAAYAQGQIESFDYPGDYLAQDVGKIVAGLRTQQERGADRRNRAIGDCLSLRAGKRVTLSGDTIPGIGETYLCLSASHHFVSESYGSGVQDSDGYSFTGSYTLMPDTAPMSPPRQTHVPVVQGPQTAVVVGEGEIDCDEYGRILVRFHWDLDAAHSMRCRVSQNWAGGGWGGMVIPRIGMEVLVEFLEGDPDKPIVVGNVFNGKNDTPYPLPANKTRAVWRSNTHRGSGFNEISFEDESGAENMFFHAQKDQTLKILNDRSKNVRNDQVETVGRNKAIDIGQNHQESIGGSMNLSVGGGGVGIFGLLGGIAAAGGADALSGSEAVGDKLLSGFVGNLANTGTAMAGLTALANAGFAQSGDHKAAGGASQASAAASLGSLLSKTMPISGVMNTVIEHFASDTIGVARTEQIGAYKNTSVGHTMTVHVGKEFIINVGKSKFVMDSEGNVTIIGTKFNFSASGHVQINGKIVDIN
;
A
#
# COMPACT_ATOMS: atom_id res chain seq x y z
N MET A 1 -4.36 9.22 -75.73
CA MET A 1 -5.69 8.67 -75.35
C MET A 1 -5.38 7.48 -74.47
N ASN A 2 -5.31 7.67 -73.15
CA ASN A 2 -5.05 6.57 -72.23
C ASN A 2 -6.37 5.82 -72.05
N ALA A 3 -6.39 4.52 -72.39
CA ALA A 3 -7.55 3.68 -72.14
C ALA A 3 -7.94 3.80 -70.65
N PRO A 4 -9.24 3.89 -70.32
CA PRO A 4 -9.67 3.91 -68.93
C PRO A 4 -9.20 2.61 -68.26
N LEU A 5 -8.54 2.71 -67.10
CA LEU A 5 -8.03 1.58 -66.31
C LEU A 5 -9.19 0.82 -65.63
N ARG A 6 -10.14 0.32 -66.43
CA ARG A 6 -11.32 -0.41 -65.94
C ARG A 6 -10.91 -1.77 -65.37
N GLN A 7 -11.47 -2.13 -64.22
CA GLN A 7 -11.18 -3.39 -63.53
C GLN A 7 -12.30 -4.45 -63.64
N SER A 8 -13.45 -4.11 -64.25
CA SER A 8 -14.67 -4.93 -64.26
C SER A 8 -14.50 -6.34 -64.84
N ASP A 9 -13.60 -6.53 -65.80
CA ASP A 9 -13.38 -7.81 -66.48
C ASP A 9 -12.07 -8.48 -66.06
N ARG A 10 -11.43 -8.01 -64.97
CA ARG A 10 -10.13 -8.51 -64.50
C ARG A 10 -10.28 -9.46 -63.32
N LEU A 11 -9.37 -10.43 -63.25
CA LEU A 11 -9.25 -11.40 -62.15
C LEU A 11 -8.93 -10.76 -60.80
N GLY A 12 -8.40 -9.54 -60.79
CA GLY A 12 -8.04 -8.83 -59.56
C GLY A 12 -8.52 -7.38 -59.63
N ARG A 13 -9.15 -6.91 -58.54
CA ARG A 13 -9.74 -5.58 -58.44
C ARG A 13 -9.31 -4.92 -57.13
N LEU A 14 -9.10 -3.60 -57.17
CA LEU A 14 -8.83 -2.79 -56.00
C LEU A 14 -9.92 -1.72 -55.84
N THR A 15 -10.56 -1.73 -54.68
CA THR A 15 -11.59 -0.76 -54.27
C THR A 15 -11.03 0.12 -53.15
N THR A 16 -11.17 1.45 -53.26
CA THR A 16 -10.65 2.43 -52.30
C THR A 16 -11.64 3.58 -52.08
N SER A 17 -11.40 4.42 -51.07
CA SER A 17 -12.17 5.65 -50.81
C SER A 17 -12.12 6.69 -51.94
N LEU A 18 -11.14 6.60 -52.84
CA LEU A 18 -10.96 7.53 -53.96
C LEU A 18 -11.94 7.29 -55.12
N GLY A 19 -12.74 6.22 -55.04
CA GLY A 19 -13.72 5.83 -56.04
C GLY A 19 -13.20 4.81 -57.05
N ASP A 20 -14.14 4.22 -57.77
CA ASP A 20 -13.89 3.11 -58.69
C ASP A 20 -12.92 3.48 -59.82
N ASP A 21 -12.09 2.51 -60.24
CA ASP A 21 -11.12 2.62 -61.34
C ASP A 21 -10.09 3.76 -61.22
N THR A 22 -10.00 4.44 -60.06
CA THR A 22 -8.96 5.45 -59.79
C THR A 22 -7.60 4.79 -59.60
N LEU A 23 -7.58 3.66 -58.89
CA LEU A 23 -6.41 2.83 -58.65
C LEU A 23 -6.71 1.41 -59.14
N ALA A 24 -5.94 0.98 -60.15
CA ALA A 24 -6.06 -0.31 -60.79
C ALA A 24 -5.03 -1.31 -60.26
N LEU A 25 -5.46 -2.47 -59.79
CA LEU A 25 -4.56 -3.48 -59.21
C LEU A 25 -3.52 -3.99 -60.22
N LEU A 26 -2.24 -4.03 -59.84
CA LEU A 26 -1.17 -4.67 -60.61
C LEU A 26 -0.65 -5.93 -59.92
N ARG A 27 -0.33 -5.81 -58.63
CA ARG A 27 0.28 -6.88 -57.85
C ARG A 27 -0.24 -6.84 -56.42
N PHE A 28 -0.43 -8.01 -55.84
CA PHE A 28 -0.81 -8.20 -54.45
C PHE A 28 0.11 -9.24 -53.81
N ASP A 29 0.81 -8.83 -52.75
CA ASP A 29 1.54 -9.72 -51.87
C ASP A 29 0.96 -9.57 -50.47
N GLY A 30 0.28 -10.60 -49.98
CA GLY A 30 -0.36 -10.59 -48.67
C GLY A 30 0.15 -11.68 -47.75
N SER A 31 0.17 -11.40 -46.45
CA SER A 31 0.43 -12.42 -45.43
C SER A 31 -0.62 -12.35 -44.32
N ASP A 32 -1.32 -13.46 -44.11
CA ASP A 32 -2.28 -13.68 -43.03
C ASP A 32 -1.68 -14.56 -41.95
N HIS A 33 -2.02 -14.28 -40.70
CA HIS A 33 -1.51 -15.00 -39.55
C HIS A 33 -2.60 -15.21 -38.51
N MET A 34 -2.55 -16.35 -37.83
CA MET A 34 -3.26 -16.59 -36.59
C MET A 34 -2.43 -15.99 -35.46
N ASN A 35 -3.08 -15.26 -34.55
CA ASN A 35 -2.44 -14.60 -33.41
C ASN A 35 -1.42 -13.53 -33.79
N ASP A 36 -1.45 -13.04 -35.03
CA ASP A 36 -0.68 -11.88 -35.47
C ASP A 36 -1.46 -11.06 -36.49
N LEU A 37 -0.94 -9.89 -36.85
CA LEU A 37 -1.58 -8.97 -37.79
C LEU A 37 -1.30 -9.41 -39.24
N PHE A 38 -2.29 -9.25 -40.12
CA PHE A 38 -2.03 -9.35 -41.55
C PHE A 38 -1.34 -8.10 -42.09
N GLU A 39 -0.61 -8.26 -43.19
CA GLU A 39 -0.05 -7.16 -43.96
C GLU A 39 -0.23 -7.46 -45.45
N TYR A 40 -0.85 -6.53 -46.18
CA TYR A 40 -1.02 -6.63 -47.61
C TYR A 40 -0.29 -5.50 -48.31
N ARG A 41 0.57 -5.85 -49.27
CA ARG A 41 1.29 -4.92 -50.13
C ARG A 41 0.63 -4.93 -51.50
N VAL A 42 0.17 -3.76 -51.91
CA VAL A 42 -0.62 -3.60 -53.12
C VAL A 42 0.12 -2.64 -54.04
N GLU A 43 0.50 -3.11 -55.21
CA GLU A 43 0.95 -2.23 -56.29
C GLU A 43 -0.25 -1.93 -57.18
N ALA A 44 -0.48 -0.65 -57.45
CA ALA A 44 -1.60 -0.17 -58.24
C ALA A 44 -1.15 0.89 -59.26
N LEU A 45 -1.95 1.06 -60.30
CA LEU A 45 -1.74 2.00 -61.39
C LEU A 45 -2.86 3.05 -61.37
N ALA A 46 -2.51 4.32 -61.53
CA ALA A 46 -3.48 5.39 -61.75
C ALA A 46 -3.12 6.21 -62.99
N ALA A 47 -4.13 6.79 -63.63
CA ALA A 47 -3.90 7.71 -64.75
C ALA A 47 -3.26 9.05 -64.31
N ARG A 48 -3.38 9.40 -63.01
CA ARG A 48 -2.96 10.68 -62.43
C ARG A 48 -1.79 10.54 -61.45
N ASN A 49 -0.96 11.57 -61.33
CA ASN A 49 0.24 11.60 -60.46
C ASN A 49 0.05 12.35 -59.13
N ASP A 50 -1.13 12.89 -58.91
CA ASP A 50 -1.49 13.79 -57.82
C ASP A 50 -2.64 13.21 -56.97
N LEU A 51 -2.61 11.89 -56.72
CA LEU A 51 -3.59 11.24 -55.85
C LEU A 51 -3.61 11.89 -54.46
N ASP A 52 -4.82 12.10 -53.94
CA ASP A 52 -5.03 12.65 -52.61
C ASP A 52 -4.75 11.57 -51.55
N PHE A 53 -3.55 11.62 -50.96
CA PHE A 53 -3.16 10.68 -49.92
C PHE A 53 -3.90 10.92 -48.61
N ASP A 54 -4.35 12.15 -48.32
CA ASP A 54 -5.07 12.46 -47.08
C ASP A 54 -6.48 11.86 -47.11
N ALA A 55 -7.11 11.81 -48.29
CA ALA A 55 -8.39 11.11 -48.49
C ALA A 55 -8.26 9.57 -48.45
N LEU A 56 -7.05 9.03 -48.65
CA LEU A 56 -6.81 7.58 -48.75
C LEU A 56 -6.30 6.97 -47.42
N ILE A 57 -5.32 7.59 -46.77
CA ILE A 57 -4.71 7.06 -45.55
C ILE A 57 -5.74 6.93 -44.42
N GLY A 58 -5.69 5.81 -43.70
CA GLY A 58 -6.62 5.54 -42.58
C GLY A 58 -8.01 5.07 -43.01
N THR A 59 -8.28 4.96 -44.32
CA THR A 59 -9.53 4.41 -44.86
C THR A 59 -9.37 2.96 -45.30
N HIS A 60 -10.50 2.28 -45.54
CA HIS A 60 -10.49 0.91 -46.07
C HIS A 60 -10.08 0.89 -47.54
N ALA A 61 -9.28 -0.13 -47.88
CA ALA A 61 -9.07 -0.58 -49.24
C ALA A 61 -9.26 -2.11 -49.29
N THR A 62 -9.98 -2.58 -50.31
CA THR A 62 -10.24 -4.01 -50.49
C THR A 62 -9.65 -4.46 -51.82
N VAL A 63 -8.84 -5.52 -51.77
CA VAL A 63 -8.41 -6.26 -52.96
C VAL A 63 -9.33 -7.47 -53.13
N GLU A 64 -9.98 -7.59 -54.28
CA GLU A 64 -10.80 -8.76 -54.63
C GLU A 64 -10.08 -9.56 -55.71
N ILE A 65 -9.86 -10.86 -55.47
CA ILE A 65 -9.23 -11.77 -56.43
C ILE A 65 -10.23 -12.87 -56.78
N GLU A 66 -10.44 -13.11 -58.07
CA GLU A 66 -11.26 -14.19 -58.61
C GLU A 66 -10.45 -15.48 -58.65
N GLY A 67 -10.76 -16.41 -57.74
CA GLY A 67 -10.23 -17.77 -57.72
C GLY A 67 -11.17 -18.75 -58.44
N ARG A 68 -10.73 -20.01 -58.55
CA ARG A 68 -11.52 -21.08 -59.18
C ARG A 68 -12.84 -21.36 -58.45
N ASP A 69 -12.84 -21.19 -57.12
CA ASP A 69 -14.00 -21.44 -56.26
C ASP A 69 -14.73 -20.15 -55.82
N GLY A 70 -14.48 -19.03 -56.51
CA GLY A 70 -15.15 -17.75 -56.30
C GLY A 70 -14.24 -16.58 -55.92
N VAL A 71 -14.84 -15.41 -55.76
CA VAL A 71 -14.14 -14.16 -55.44
C VAL A 71 -13.81 -14.10 -53.95
N GLN A 72 -12.56 -13.74 -53.64
CA GLN A 72 -12.07 -13.63 -52.27
C GLN A 72 -11.66 -12.18 -51.94
N PRO A 73 -12.26 -11.53 -50.93
CA PRO A 73 -11.95 -10.15 -50.55
C PRO A 73 -10.81 -10.07 -49.51
N PHE A 74 -9.83 -9.21 -49.72
CA PHE A 74 -8.71 -8.91 -48.83
C PHE A 74 -8.79 -7.43 -48.44
N ASP A 75 -9.55 -7.16 -47.38
CA ASP A 75 -9.76 -5.82 -46.86
C ASP A 75 -8.73 -5.44 -45.79
N GLY A 76 -8.29 -4.19 -45.79
CA GLY A 76 -7.47 -3.60 -44.73
C GLY A 76 -7.50 -2.08 -44.74
N ILE A 77 -6.97 -1.47 -43.67
CA ILE A 77 -6.79 -0.03 -43.57
C ILE A 77 -5.50 0.38 -44.28
N VAL A 78 -5.56 1.40 -45.13
CA VAL A 78 -4.37 1.96 -45.80
C VAL A 78 -3.50 2.67 -44.75
N THR A 79 -2.37 2.06 -44.39
CA THR A 79 -1.43 2.59 -43.39
C THR A 79 -0.21 3.27 -43.99
N GLN A 80 0.05 3.02 -45.27
CA GLN A 80 1.10 3.66 -46.04
C GLN A 80 0.65 3.75 -47.50
N ALA A 81 0.93 4.89 -48.13
CA ALA A 81 0.72 5.12 -49.55
C ALA A 81 1.98 5.80 -50.10
N ARG A 82 2.48 5.34 -51.25
CA ARG A 82 3.68 5.87 -51.90
C ARG A 82 3.44 6.01 -53.40
N TRP A 83 3.82 7.14 -53.97
CA TRP A 83 3.99 7.25 -55.43
C TRP A 83 5.33 6.64 -55.83
N ALA A 84 5.29 5.60 -56.66
CA ALA A 84 6.46 4.80 -57.05
C ALA A 84 7.08 5.23 -58.39
N GLY A 85 6.56 6.30 -59.01
CA GLY A 85 7.06 6.84 -60.27
C GLY A 85 6.14 6.58 -61.45
N VAL A 86 6.67 6.78 -62.65
CA VAL A 86 5.98 6.53 -63.93
C VAL A 86 6.21 5.08 -64.35
N GLY A 87 5.12 4.36 -64.64
CA GLY A 87 5.14 3.05 -65.29
C GLY A 87 4.70 3.13 -66.75
N GLU A 88 4.78 2.01 -67.47
CA GLU A 88 4.48 1.95 -68.92
C GLU A 88 3.07 2.44 -69.29
N ASN A 89 2.08 2.28 -68.40
CA ASN A 89 0.67 2.58 -68.67
C ASN A 89 0.03 3.58 -67.68
N GLY A 90 0.83 4.34 -66.93
CA GLY A 90 0.34 5.29 -65.93
C GLY A 90 1.31 5.54 -64.78
N HIS A 91 0.82 6.06 -63.67
CA HIS A 91 1.60 6.31 -62.45
C HIS A 91 1.44 5.14 -61.48
N ARG A 92 2.56 4.60 -60.98
CA ARG A 92 2.55 3.48 -60.03
C ARG A 92 2.43 3.99 -58.60
N TYR A 93 1.65 3.27 -57.80
CA TYR A 93 1.46 3.55 -56.37
C TYR A 93 1.58 2.25 -55.57
N ASP A 94 2.25 2.33 -54.43
CA ASP A 94 2.35 1.23 -53.49
C ASP A 94 1.55 1.57 -52.24
N LEU A 95 0.64 0.67 -51.87
CA LEU A 95 -0.16 0.75 -50.65
C LEU A 95 0.23 -0.38 -49.70
N VAL A 96 0.21 -0.09 -48.40
CA VAL A 96 0.32 -1.13 -47.36
C VAL A 96 -0.95 -1.13 -46.53
N LEU A 97 -1.70 -2.22 -46.62
CA LEU A 97 -2.94 -2.44 -45.88
C LEU A 97 -2.67 -3.30 -44.65
N ARG A 98 -3.23 -2.91 -43.52
CA ARG A 98 -3.10 -3.61 -42.23
C ARG A 98 -4.45 -3.62 -41.51
N PRO A 99 -4.70 -4.54 -40.56
CA PRO A 99 -5.96 -4.55 -39.83
C PRO A 99 -6.15 -3.26 -39.03
N TRP A 100 -7.40 -2.90 -38.74
CA TRP A 100 -7.72 -1.81 -37.82
C TRP A 100 -7.06 -2.03 -36.45
N PHE A 101 -6.87 -3.29 -36.03
CA PHE A 101 -6.19 -3.63 -34.78
C PHE A 101 -4.72 -3.17 -34.74
N TRP A 102 -4.09 -2.93 -35.90
CA TRP A 102 -2.79 -2.27 -35.98
C TRP A 102 -2.82 -0.83 -35.45
N LEU A 103 -3.93 -0.11 -35.66
CA LEU A 103 -4.11 1.27 -35.17
C LEU A 103 -4.12 1.31 -33.63
N ALA A 104 -4.57 0.24 -32.98
CA ALA A 104 -4.46 0.07 -31.53
C ALA A 104 -2.99 0.05 -31.04
N GLY A 105 -2.03 -0.20 -31.94
CA GLY A 105 -0.59 -0.08 -31.68
C GLY A 105 -0.08 1.37 -31.69
N ARG A 106 -0.90 2.33 -32.13
CA ARG A 106 -0.54 3.76 -32.22
C ARG A 106 -0.96 4.56 -30.99
N ARG A 107 -1.84 4.01 -30.15
CA ARG A 107 -2.19 4.57 -28.86
C ARG A 107 -1.44 3.85 -27.76
N ARG A 108 -0.81 4.60 -26.84
CA ARG A 108 -0.24 4.09 -25.59
C ARG A 108 -0.98 4.69 -24.42
N ASN A 109 -1.27 3.87 -23.41
CA ASN A 109 -2.09 4.31 -22.29
C ASN A 109 -1.65 3.71 -20.94
N GLN A 110 -2.26 4.23 -19.87
CA GLN A 110 -2.21 3.68 -18.53
C GLN A 110 -3.64 3.62 -17.97
N ARG A 111 -4.15 2.41 -17.74
CA ARG A 111 -5.55 2.18 -17.33
C ARG A 111 -5.62 1.07 -16.28
N ILE A 112 -6.61 1.16 -15.40
CA ILE A 112 -6.91 0.17 -14.38
C ILE A 112 -8.28 -0.43 -14.67
N PHE A 113 -8.37 -1.76 -14.71
CA PHE A 113 -9.59 -2.52 -14.85
C PHE A 113 -9.88 -3.27 -13.56
N HIS A 114 -11.07 -3.07 -12.99
CA HIS A 114 -11.50 -3.71 -11.74
C HIS A 114 -12.59 -4.73 -11.99
N SER A 115 -12.48 -5.88 -11.33
CA SER A 115 -13.55 -6.90 -11.24
C SER A 115 -14.17 -7.25 -12.61
N LYS A 116 -13.33 -7.45 -13.62
CA LYS A 116 -13.74 -7.76 -15.00
C LYS A 116 -13.11 -9.06 -15.49
N THR A 117 -13.80 -9.78 -16.36
CA THR A 117 -13.18 -10.88 -17.12
C THR A 117 -12.28 -10.33 -18.22
N VAL A 118 -11.34 -11.15 -18.71
CA VAL A 118 -10.49 -10.76 -19.85
C VAL A 118 -11.33 -10.36 -21.08
N VAL A 119 -12.47 -11.01 -21.31
CA VAL A 119 -13.36 -10.70 -22.44
C VAL A 119 -13.99 -9.31 -22.28
N GLN A 120 -14.41 -8.95 -21.06
CA GLN A 120 -14.93 -7.61 -20.78
C GLN A 120 -13.85 -6.55 -20.94
N ILE A 121 -12.63 -6.82 -20.48
CA ILE A 121 -11.47 -5.93 -20.65
C ILE A 121 -11.17 -5.71 -22.15
N LEU A 122 -11.13 -6.78 -22.96
CA LEU A 122 -10.88 -6.68 -24.39
C LEU A 122 -11.98 -5.90 -25.12
N ARG A 123 -13.25 -6.07 -24.75
CA ARG A 123 -14.35 -5.29 -25.33
C ARG A 123 -14.22 -3.80 -25.01
N GLU A 124 -13.97 -3.47 -23.74
CA GLU A 124 -13.80 -2.07 -23.30
C GLU A 124 -12.57 -1.42 -23.93
N LEU A 125 -11.46 -2.16 -24.06
CA LEU A 125 -10.24 -1.69 -24.72
C LEU A 125 -10.46 -1.37 -26.20
N LEU A 126 -11.24 -2.21 -26.89
CA LEU A 126 -11.40 -2.16 -28.34
C LEU A 126 -12.62 -1.34 -28.79
N ASP A 127 -13.45 -0.85 -27.86
CA ASP A 127 -14.66 -0.06 -28.14
C ASP A 127 -14.35 1.21 -28.93
N ASP A 128 -13.22 1.87 -28.61
CA ASP A 128 -12.74 3.07 -29.32
C ASP A 128 -12.49 2.82 -30.82
N TYR A 129 -12.38 1.55 -31.26
CA TYR A 129 -12.12 1.14 -32.64
C TYR A 129 -13.33 0.47 -33.31
N ALA A 130 -14.48 0.39 -32.62
CA ALA A 130 -15.64 -0.37 -33.07
C ALA A 130 -16.22 0.08 -34.44
N SER A 131 -15.99 1.35 -34.82
CA SER A 131 -16.43 1.91 -36.11
C SER A 131 -15.59 1.51 -37.33
N LEU A 132 -14.43 0.87 -37.11
CA LEU A 132 -13.48 0.49 -38.17
C LEU A 132 -13.74 -0.92 -38.74
N GLY A 133 -14.87 -1.52 -38.40
CA GLY A 133 -15.32 -2.78 -38.96
C GLY A 133 -16.78 -3.04 -38.62
N ASP A 134 -17.39 -3.98 -39.32
CA ASP A 134 -18.82 -4.27 -39.19
C ASP A 134 -19.10 -5.79 -39.08
N PRO A 135 -19.14 -6.35 -37.86
CA PRO A 135 -18.60 -5.75 -36.63
C PRO A 135 -17.06 -5.73 -36.64
N ALA A 136 -16.44 -4.81 -35.91
CA ALA A 136 -14.98 -4.76 -35.77
C ALA A 136 -14.42 -5.95 -34.99
N VAL A 137 -15.10 -6.39 -33.93
CA VAL A 137 -14.73 -7.52 -33.07
C VAL A 137 -15.88 -8.51 -32.97
N GLU A 138 -15.58 -9.80 -33.10
CA GLU A 138 -16.50 -10.90 -32.84
C GLU A 138 -15.89 -11.85 -31.81
N VAL A 139 -16.70 -12.34 -30.87
CA VAL A 139 -16.26 -13.21 -29.77
C VAL A 139 -16.91 -14.58 -29.94
N GLN A 140 -16.10 -15.59 -30.27
CA GLN A 140 -16.47 -16.99 -30.46
C GLN A 140 -15.69 -17.88 -29.49
N LEU A 141 -15.93 -17.67 -28.20
CA LEU A 141 -15.25 -18.39 -27.11
C LEU A 141 -16.19 -19.45 -26.53
N SER A 142 -15.63 -20.62 -26.25
CA SER A 142 -16.31 -21.80 -25.72
C SER A 142 -16.08 -21.98 -24.21
N GLN A 143 -15.00 -21.39 -23.67
CA GLN A 143 -14.63 -21.50 -22.26
C GLN A 143 -15.15 -20.32 -21.43
N ASP A 144 -15.27 -20.56 -20.13
CA ASP A 144 -15.50 -19.52 -19.14
C ASP A 144 -14.16 -18.93 -18.65
N TYR A 145 -14.12 -17.60 -18.47
CA TYR A 145 -12.94 -16.88 -18.01
C TYR A 145 -13.13 -16.30 -16.61
N PRO A 146 -12.12 -16.35 -15.74
CA PRO A 146 -12.23 -15.84 -14.38
C PRO A 146 -12.41 -14.32 -14.37
N VAL A 147 -13.10 -13.82 -13.35
CA VAL A 147 -13.15 -12.41 -13.03
C VAL A 147 -11.83 -12.03 -12.37
N LEU A 148 -11.13 -11.04 -12.94
CA LEU A 148 -9.88 -10.51 -12.42
C LEU A 148 -10.20 -9.36 -11.47
N GLU A 149 -9.71 -9.44 -10.22
CA GLU A 149 -9.91 -8.38 -9.22
C GLU A 149 -9.32 -7.06 -9.70
N TYR A 150 -8.10 -7.11 -10.25
CA TYR A 150 -7.30 -5.96 -10.65
C TYR A 150 -6.42 -6.30 -11.85
N THR A 151 -6.43 -5.46 -12.88
CA THR A 151 -5.56 -5.61 -14.06
C THR A 151 -5.20 -4.24 -14.61
N VAL A 152 -3.94 -4.06 -14.96
CA VAL A 152 -3.38 -2.76 -15.36
C VAL A 152 -2.79 -2.84 -16.76
N GLN A 153 -3.20 -1.90 -17.61
CA GLN A 153 -2.46 -1.53 -18.80
C GLN A 153 -1.41 -0.51 -18.37
N TYR A 154 -0.11 -0.81 -18.48
CA TYR A 154 0.95 0.06 -17.96
C TYR A 154 1.98 0.42 -19.02
N ARG A 155 1.93 1.66 -19.52
CA ARG A 155 2.87 2.25 -20.49
C ARG A 155 3.01 1.42 -21.76
N GLU A 156 2.00 0.67 -22.13
CA GLU A 156 1.99 -0.18 -23.33
C GLU A 156 0.90 0.29 -24.30
N SER A 157 0.94 -0.22 -25.53
CA SER A 157 -0.10 0.09 -26.52
C SER A 157 -1.38 -0.71 -26.27
N ASP A 158 -2.52 -0.26 -26.79
CA ASP A 158 -3.76 -1.05 -26.69
C ASP A 158 -3.61 -2.40 -27.40
N LEU A 159 -2.89 -2.43 -28.53
CA LEU A 159 -2.52 -3.68 -29.22
C LEU A 159 -1.69 -4.61 -28.34
N SER A 160 -0.62 -4.11 -27.71
CA SER A 160 0.25 -4.91 -26.84
C SER A 160 -0.51 -5.46 -25.64
N PHE A 161 -1.32 -4.62 -25.00
CA PHE A 161 -2.14 -5.03 -23.87
C PHE A 161 -3.16 -6.09 -24.29
N GLY A 162 -3.89 -5.86 -25.39
CA GLY A 162 -4.83 -6.83 -25.93
C GLY A 162 -4.18 -8.18 -26.24
N ARG A 163 -3.03 -8.18 -26.93
CA ARG A 163 -2.27 -9.40 -27.25
C ARG A 163 -1.78 -10.13 -25.99
N ARG A 164 -1.15 -9.44 -25.03
CA ARG A 164 -0.66 -10.10 -23.80
C ARG A 164 -1.81 -10.71 -23.00
N GLN A 165 -2.97 -10.06 -22.97
CA GLN A 165 -4.15 -10.57 -22.27
C GLN A 165 -4.73 -11.80 -22.98
N MET A 166 -4.82 -11.77 -24.31
CA MET A 166 -5.20 -12.92 -25.13
C MET A 166 -4.23 -14.10 -24.92
N GLU A 167 -2.92 -13.85 -24.96
CA GLU A 167 -1.86 -14.83 -24.70
C GLU A 167 -1.89 -15.39 -23.26
N ARG A 168 -2.13 -14.54 -22.26
CA ARG A 168 -2.22 -14.94 -20.84
C ARG A 168 -3.34 -15.96 -20.62
N HIS A 169 -4.47 -15.78 -21.29
CA HIS A 169 -5.69 -16.57 -21.11
C HIS A 169 -5.95 -17.62 -22.22
N GLY A 170 -5.07 -17.74 -23.21
CA GLY A 170 -5.20 -18.76 -24.26
C GLY A 170 -6.20 -18.43 -25.36
N ILE A 171 -6.59 -17.15 -25.48
CA ILE A 171 -7.52 -16.69 -26.52
C ILE A 171 -6.72 -16.46 -27.80
N SER A 172 -7.03 -17.22 -28.84
CA SER A 172 -6.48 -16.95 -30.17
C SER A 172 -7.32 -15.91 -30.91
N PHE A 173 -6.74 -15.27 -31.93
CA PHE A 173 -7.46 -14.40 -32.84
C PHE A 173 -7.04 -14.58 -34.29
N HIS A 174 -7.95 -14.23 -35.20
CA HIS A 174 -7.70 -14.13 -36.65
C HIS A 174 -8.63 -13.06 -37.26
N PHE A 175 -8.51 -12.83 -38.56
CA PHE A 175 -9.33 -11.84 -39.26
C PHE A 175 -10.25 -12.50 -40.30
N ARG A 176 -11.50 -12.06 -40.33
CA ARG A 176 -12.46 -12.41 -41.38
C ARG A 176 -12.75 -11.18 -42.22
N HIS A 177 -12.64 -11.30 -43.54
CA HIS A 177 -12.73 -10.19 -44.46
C HIS A 177 -14.07 -10.19 -45.21
N LYS A 178 -14.58 -9.00 -45.46
CA LYS A 178 -15.66 -8.70 -46.39
C LYS A 178 -15.27 -7.46 -47.20
N VAL A 179 -16.00 -7.17 -48.26
CA VAL A 179 -15.73 -5.94 -49.02
C VAL A 179 -15.98 -4.73 -48.12
N GLY A 180 -14.97 -3.86 -48.01
CA GLY A 180 -14.99 -2.63 -47.21
C GLY A 180 -14.92 -2.82 -45.70
N SER A 181 -14.63 -4.02 -45.18
CA SER A 181 -14.48 -4.25 -43.74
C SER A 181 -13.78 -5.57 -43.42
N HIS A 182 -13.15 -5.65 -42.26
CA HIS A 182 -12.66 -6.90 -41.68
C HIS A 182 -12.93 -6.95 -40.17
N THR A 183 -13.17 -8.16 -39.68
CA THR A 183 -13.54 -8.43 -38.28
C THR A 183 -12.41 -9.19 -37.59
N LEU A 184 -11.99 -8.72 -36.42
CA LEU A 184 -11.15 -9.47 -35.49
C LEU A 184 -12.00 -10.52 -34.78
N VAL A 185 -11.74 -11.80 -35.02
CA VAL A 185 -12.49 -12.91 -34.41
C VAL A 185 -11.65 -13.52 -33.29
N LEU A 186 -12.17 -13.47 -32.06
CA LEU A 186 -11.57 -14.10 -30.88
C LEU A 186 -12.10 -15.53 -30.71
N THR A 187 -11.22 -16.50 -30.53
CA THR A 187 -11.57 -17.94 -30.46
C THR A 187 -10.62 -18.75 -29.58
N ASP A 188 -11.14 -19.77 -28.91
CA ASP A 188 -10.41 -20.69 -28.03
C ASP A 188 -10.61 -22.17 -28.40
N ASP A 189 -11.36 -22.45 -29.47
CA ASP A 189 -11.67 -23.79 -29.95
C ASP A 189 -11.42 -23.90 -31.46
N VAL A 190 -10.57 -24.86 -31.83
CA VAL A 190 -10.24 -25.16 -33.23
C VAL A 190 -11.50 -25.46 -34.05
N LEU A 191 -12.50 -26.11 -33.45
CA LEU A 191 -13.70 -26.55 -34.15
C LEU A 191 -14.66 -25.40 -34.47
N ALA A 192 -14.52 -24.25 -33.81
CA ALA A 192 -15.30 -23.04 -34.11
C ALA A 192 -14.89 -22.39 -35.45
N HIS A 193 -13.69 -22.70 -35.97
CA HIS A 193 -13.22 -22.15 -37.25
C HIS A 193 -14.01 -22.68 -38.44
N GLU A 194 -14.33 -21.79 -39.38
CA GLU A 194 -14.99 -22.13 -40.64
C GLU A 194 -14.11 -23.03 -41.52
N THR A 195 -14.71 -24.02 -42.18
CA THR A 195 -14.02 -24.92 -43.12
C THR A 195 -14.24 -24.48 -44.56
N ILE A 196 -13.20 -24.56 -45.39
CA ILE A 196 -13.29 -24.40 -46.85
C ILE A 196 -13.63 -25.72 -47.57
N GLY A 197 -13.87 -26.79 -46.80
CA GLY A 197 -14.13 -28.12 -47.32
C GLY A 197 -12.83 -28.83 -47.72
N SER A 198 -12.95 -29.75 -48.69
CA SER A 198 -11.82 -30.55 -49.13
C SER A 198 -11.04 -29.88 -50.26
N ARG A 199 -9.70 -30.00 -50.22
CA ARG A 199 -8.79 -29.56 -51.28
C ARG A 199 -7.85 -30.70 -51.64
N PRO A 200 -7.78 -31.11 -52.92
CA PRO A 200 -6.91 -32.20 -53.31
C PRO A 200 -5.45 -31.76 -53.36
N TYR A 201 -4.54 -32.65 -52.97
CA TYR A 201 -3.15 -32.61 -53.38
C TYR A 201 -3.02 -33.34 -54.72
N LYS A 202 -2.30 -32.72 -55.66
CA LYS A 202 -1.97 -33.32 -56.96
C LYS A 202 -0.49 -33.13 -57.22
N SER A 203 0.20 -34.22 -57.51
CA SER A 203 1.61 -34.17 -57.88
C SER A 203 1.85 -33.37 -59.17
N TYR A 204 3.05 -32.82 -59.32
CA TYR A 204 3.48 -31.95 -60.42
C TYR A 204 3.64 -32.72 -61.77
N ASP A 205 2.61 -33.41 -62.23
CA ASP A 205 2.64 -34.23 -63.47
C ASP A 205 2.27 -33.42 -64.73
N GLY A 206 2.72 -32.16 -64.82
CA GLY A 206 2.72 -31.34 -66.04
C GLY A 206 1.36 -31.00 -66.67
N HIS A 207 0.24 -31.42 -66.08
CA HIS A 207 -1.11 -31.17 -66.56
C HIS A 207 -1.96 -30.53 -65.47
N HIS A 208 -1.74 -29.23 -65.23
CA HIS A 208 -2.43 -28.43 -64.21
C HIS A 208 -3.82 -27.95 -64.64
N GLN A 209 -4.65 -28.88 -65.13
CA GLN A 209 -6.08 -28.64 -65.35
C GLN A 209 -6.89 -29.29 -64.24
N ALA A 210 -6.70 -28.80 -63.00
CA ALA A 210 -7.65 -29.07 -61.94
C ALA A 210 -8.85 -28.11 -62.09
N GLU A 211 -10.08 -28.65 -61.99
CA GLU A 211 -11.31 -27.85 -62.07
C GLU A 211 -11.49 -26.91 -60.86
N GLY A 212 -10.81 -27.18 -59.73
CA GLY A 212 -10.87 -26.39 -58.51
C GLY A 212 -9.49 -26.15 -57.87
N GLU A 213 -9.49 -25.43 -56.76
CA GLU A 213 -8.29 -25.14 -55.95
C GLU A 213 -7.60 -26.43 -55.45
N HIS A 214 -6.27 -26.47 -55.46
CA HIS A 214 -5.49 -27.65 -55.08
C HIS A 214 -4.11 -27.29 -54.52
N PHE A 215 -3.51 -28.26 -53.83
CA PHE A 215 -2.11 -28.23 -53.41
C PHE A 215 -1.25 -29.02 -54.38
N TRP A 216 0.00 -28.58 -54.60
CA TRP A 216 1.00 -29.32 -55.37
C TRP A 216 2.30 -29.54 -54.61
N ASP A 217 2.45 -28.92 -53.43
CA ASP A 217 3.48 -29.24 -52.45
C ASP A 217 2.83 -29.45 -51.08
N TRP A 218 3.25 -30.51 -50.38
CA TRP A 218 2.78 -30.86 -49.05
C TRP A 218 3.91 -31.52 -48.23
N SER A 219 4.28 -30.86 -47.14
CA SER A 219 5.45 -31.17 -46.34
C SER A 219 5.11 -31.20 -44.84
N PRO A 220 4.76 -32.38 -44.28
CA PRO A 220 4.55 -32.55 -42.84
C PRO A 220 5.83 -32.31 -42.04
N GLU A 221 5.70 -31.67 -40.89
CA GLU A 221 6.79 -31.23 -40.01
C GLU A 221 6.49 -31.58 -38.54
N ARG A 222 7.54 -31.93 -37.79
CA ARG A 222 7.52 -32.25 -36.36
C ARG A 222 8.62 -31.48 -35.64
N ASN A 223 8.28 -30.82 -34.55
CA ASN A 223 9.21 -30.02 -33.75
C ASN A 223 9.29 -30.53 -32.29
N ILE A 224 10.49 -30.49 -31.70
CA ILE A 224 10.64 -30.72 -30.26
C ILE A 224 10.13 -29.47 -29.51
N THR A 225 9.27 -29.69 -28.52
CA THR A 225 8.73 -28.64 -27.63
C THR A 225 9.03 -28.95 -26.16
N THR A 226 8.81 -27.98 -25.29
CA THR A 226 8.65 -28.23 -23.86
C THR A 226 7.50 -29.22 -23.65
N GLY A 227 7.72 -30.19 -22.77
CA GLY A 227 6.82 -31.32 -22.55
C GLY A 227 6.14 -31.32 -21.19
N ALA A 228 6.75 -30.71 -20.18
CA ALA A 228 6.19 -30.59 -18.85
C ALA A 228 6.29 -29.14 -18.35
N ILE A 229 5.24 -28.67 -17.68
CA ILE A 229 5.21 -27.35 -17.05
C ILE A 229 5.02 -27.53 -15.55
N ARG A 230 5.81 -26.81 -14.76
CA ARG A 230 5.66 -26.70 -13.30
C ARG A 230 5.63 -25.24 -12.88
N LEU A 231 4.64 -24.86 -12.07
CA LEU A 231 4.42 -23.50 -11.59
C LEU A 231 4.24 -23.49 -10.07
N THR A 232 4.54 -22.36 -9.44
CA THR A 232 4.15 -22.09 -8.05
C THR A 232 3.86 -20.60 -7.85
N ASP A 233 3.10 -20.26 -6.81
CA ASP A 233 2.78 -18.87 -6.44
C ASP A 233 2.57 -18.78 -4.91
N TYR A 234 2.24 -17.59 -4.40
CA TYR A 234 2.04 -17.32 -2.99
C TYR A 234 0.76 -16.49 -2.74
N ASP A 235 -0.18 -17.06 -1.97
CA ASP A 235 -1.34 -16.34 -1.44
C ASP A 235 -1.12 -16.01 0.04
N PHE A 236 -1.03 -14.72 0.36
CA PHE A 236 -0.85 -14.26 1.74
C PHE A 236 -2.08 -14.53 2.63
N LYS A 237 -3.27 -14.72 2.05
CA LYS A 237 -4.48 -15.09 2.81
C LYS A 237 -4.45 -16.55 3.26
N LYS A 238 -3.71 -17.40 2.53
CA LYS A 238 -3.55 -18.84 2.79
C LYS A 238 -2.08 -19.25 2.69
N PRO A 239 -1.19 -18.72 3.56
CA PRO A 239 0.26 -18.77 3.36
C PRO A 239 0.89 -20.17 3.45
N VAL A 240 0.15 -21.16 3.97
CA VAL A 240 0.59 -22.56 4.09
C VAL A 240 -0.07 -23.50 3.08
N GLN A 241 -0.92 -22.96 2.19
CA GLN A 241 -1.57 -23.76 1.15
C GLN A 241 -0.52 -24.28 0.17
N ALA A 242 -0.67 -25.54 -0.28
CA ALA A 242 0.13 -26.07 -1.36
C ALA A 242 -0.22 -25.33 -2.67
N MET A 243 0.74 -24.63 -3.25
CA MET A 243 0.56 -23.82 -4.47
C MET A 243 1.23 -24.43 -5.71
N GLU A 244 2.07 -25.45 -5.54
CA GLU A 244 2.73 -26.09 -6.68
C GLU A 244 1.69 -26.79 -7.57
N ALA A 245 1.73 -26.47 -8.86
CA ALA A 245 0.93 -27.09 -9.89
C ALA A 245 1.83 -27.57 -11.03
N ASN A 246 1.55 -28.77 -11.55
CA ASN A 246 2.30 -29.34 -12.66
C ASN A 246 1.36 -29.93 -13.71
N ARG A 247 1.86 -30.00 -14.95
CA ARG A 247 1.18 -30.63 -16.09
C ARG A 247 2.19 -31.31 -16.99
N LEU A 248 1.97 -32.59 -17.26
CA LEU A 248 2.69 -33.38 -18.25
C LEU A 248 1.95 -33.32 -19.60
N GLY A 249 2.68 -33.09 -20.68
CA GLY A 249 2.20 -33.08 -22.05
C GLY A 249 2.13 -34.49 -22.66
N ASP A 250 1.67 -34.55 -23.91
CA ASP A 250 1.37 -35.79 -24.62
C ASP A 250 2.52 -36.34 -25.50
N ALA A 251 3.67 -35.67 -25.53
CA ALA A 251 4.81 -36.08 -26.37
C ALA A 251 5.40 -37.42 -25.93
N ALA A 252 5.38 -38.41 -26.82
CA ALA A 252 5.92 -39.76 -26.57
C ALA A 252 7.35 -39.97 -27.10
N TYR A 253 7.90 -39.03 -27.86
CA TYR A 253 9.26 -39.14 -28.43
C TYR A 253 10.35 -38.89 -27.37
N ALA A 254 11.59 -39.29 -27.69
CA ALA A 254 12.73 -39.10 -26.78
C ALA A 254 12.93 -37.62 -26.45
N GLN A 255 13.12 -37.29 -25.16
CA GLN A 255 13.16 -35.91 -24.66
C GLN A 255 11.84 -35.12 -24.85
N GLY A 256 10.73 -35.81 -25.10
CA GLY A 256 9.41 -35.18 -25.24
C GLY A 256 8.81 -34.65 -23.93
N GLN A 257 9.44 -34.92 -22.79
CA GLN A 257 8.96 -34.55 -21.46
C GLN A 257 9.94 -33.61 -20.73
N ILE A 258 10.66 -32.77 -21.48
CA ILE A 258 11.51 -31.71 -20.90
C ILE A 258 10.63 -30.78 -20.06
N GLU A 259 10.99 -30.61 -18.78
CA GLU A 259 10.28 -29.75 -17.83
C GLU A 259 10.78 -28.30 -17.89
N SER A 260 9.85 -27.35 -17.87
CA SER A 260 10.10 -25.94 -17.59
C SER A 260 9.40 -25.54 -16.29
N PHE A 261 10.12 -24.81 -15.42
CA PHE A 261 9.62 -24.28 -14.15
C PHE A 261 9.62 -22.76 -14.15
N ASP A 262 8.56 -22.14 -13.62
CA ASP A 262 8.43 -20.68 -13.51
C ASP A 262 7.77 -20.23 -12.19
N TYR A 263 8.15 -19.03 -11.73
CA TYR A 263 7.57 -18.31 -10.59
C TYR A 263 7.61 -16.80 -10.89
N PRO A 264 6.51 -16.06 -10.68
CA PRO A 264 5.22 -16.49 -10.14
C PRO A 264 4.30 -17.14 -11.19
N GLY A 265 3.46 -18.09 -10.74
CA GLY A 265 2.52 -18.82 -11.59
C GLY A 265 1.24 -18.08 -11.96
N ASP A 266 0.93 -16.98 -11.26
CA ASP A 266 -0.21 -16.08 -11.48
C ASP A 266 -1.59 -16.73 -11.20
N TYR A 267 -1.73 -17.29 -10.00
CA TYR A 267 -2.98 -17.87 -9.50
C TYR A 267 -3.04 -17.89 -7.97
N LEU A 268 -4.25 -17.94 -7.41
CA LEU A 268 -4.50 -17.88 -5.95
C LEU A 268 -4.84 -19.23 -5.31
N ALA A 269 -4.97 -20.30 -6.10
CA ALA A 269 -5.27 -21.63 -5.60
C ALA A 269 -4.70 -22.73 -6.51
N GLN A 270 -4.41 -23.90 -5.94
CA GLN A 270 -3.74 -25.00 -6.63
C GLN A 270 -4.53 -25.59 -7.80
N ASP A 271 -5.85 -25.71 -7.65
CA ASP A 271 -6.76 -26.18 -8.68
C ASP A 271 -6.77 -25.25 -9.89
N VAL A 272 -6.79 -23.93 -9.66
CA VAL A 272 -6.62 -22.92 -10.71
C VAL A 272 -5.22 -23.02 -11.32
N GLY A 273 -4.18 -23.20 -10.50
CA GLY A 273 -2.81 -23.39 -10.98
C GLY A 273 -2.65 -24.59 -11.92
N LYS A 274 -3.40 -25.68 -11.72
CA LYS A 274 -3.42 -26.82 -12.65
C LYS A 274 -4.03 -26.48 -14.00
N ILE A 275 -5.05 -25.61 -14.04
CA ILE A 275 -5.63 -25.09 -15.28
C ILE A 275 -4.61 -24.22 -16.01
N VAL A 276 -3.94 -23.30 -15.30
CA VAL A 276 -2.90 -22.43 -15.86
C VAL A 276 -1.73 -23.25 -16.40
N ALA A 277 -1.21 -24.23 -15.65
CA ALA A 277 -0.16 -25.13 -16.11
C ALA A 277 -0.62 -25.93 -17.35
N GLY A 278 -1.88 -26.37 -17.37
CA GLY A 278 -2.55 -26.97 -18.53
C GLY A 278 -2.47 -26.11 -19.79
N LEU A 279 -2.88 -24.86 -19.67
CA LEU A 279 -2.82 -23.88 -20.76
C LEU A 279 -1.37 -23.64 -21.22
N ARG A 280 -0.42 -23.46 -20.29
CA ARG A 280 0.99 -23.27 -20.65
C ARG A 280 1.54 -24.49 -21.40
N THR A 281 1.19 -25.70 -20.99
CA THR A 281 1.55 -26.92 -21.74
C THR A 281 0.96 -26.92 -23.14
N GLN A 282 -0.30 -26.52 -23.31
CA GLN A 282 -0.94 -26.42 -24.64
C GLN A 282 -0.26 -25.39 -25.55
N GLN A 283 0.16 -24.24 -25.01
CA GLN A 283 0.90 -23.20 -25.75
C GLN A 283 2.23 -23.74 -26.31
N GLU A 284 2.95 -24.53 -25.52
CA GLU A 284 4.21 -25.15 -25.94
C GLU A 284 3.97 -26.30 -26.94
N ARG A 285 3.07 -27.23 -26.59
CA ARG A 285 2.77 -28.42 -27.42
C ARG A 285 2.14 -28.06 -28.76
N GLY A 286 1.46 -26.92 -28.83
CA GLY A 286 0.89 -26.38 -30.05
C GLY A 286 1.92 -26.14 -31.14
N ALA A 287 3.23 -26.07 -30.85
CA ALA A 287 4.30 -25.89 -31.84
C ALA A 287 4.84 -27.19 -32.47
N ASP A 288 4.45 -28.37 -31.97
CA ASP A 288 5.01 -29.67 -32.39
C ASP A 288 4.62 -30.03 -33.83
N ARG A 289 3.33 -30.24 -34.11
CA ARG A 289 2.86 -30.72 -35.42
C ARG A 289 2.58 -29.54 -36.35
N ARG A 290 3.29 -29.49 -37.48
CA ARG A 290 3.09 -28.50 -38.56
C ARG A 290 2.99 -29.19 -39.90
N ASN A 291 2.39 -28.55 -40.90
CA ASN A 291 2.48 -28.96 -42.30
C ASN A 291 2.69 -27.70 -43.13
N ARG A 292 3.64 -27.73 -44.05
CA ARG A 292 3.86 -26.67 -45.03
C ARG A 292 3.25 -27.12 -46.35
N ALA A 293 2.54 -26.22 -47.02
CA ALA A 293 1.91 -26.53 -48.29
C ALA A 293 2.03 -25.37 -49.27
N ILE A 294 2.04 -25.67 -50.57
CA ILE A 294 1.98 -24.68 -51.65
C ILE A 294 0.86 -25.09 -52.60
N GLY A 295 0.05 -24.11 -53.02
CA GLY A 295 -1.15 -24.36 -53.83
C GLY A 295 -1.83 -23.08 -54.33
N ASP A 296 -2.88 -23.25 -55.14
CA ASP A 296 -3.73 -22.17 -55.66
C ASP A 296 -5.01 -21.99 -54.82
N CYS A 297 -5.00 -22.46 -53.57
CA CYS A 297 -6.09 -22.39 -52.59
C CYS A 297 -6.39 -20.96 -52.08
N LEU A 298 -6.85 -20.05 -52.94
CA LEU A 298 -7.15 -18.66 -52.61
C LEU A 298 -8.17 -18.50 -51.47
N SER A 299 -9.12 -19.43 -51.35
CA SER A 299 -10.10 -19.48 -50.27
C SER A 299 -9.51 -19.78 -48.89
N LEU A 300 -8.30 -20.35 -48.83
CA LEU A 300 -7.62 -20.75 -47.59
C LEU A 300 -6.84 -19.57 -46.99
N ARG A 301 -7.15 -19.21 -45.75
CA ARG A 301 -6.47 -18.14 -45.00
C ARG A 301 -6.25 -18.53 -43.56
N ALA A 302 -5.44 -17.76 -42.84
CA ALA A 302 -5.26 -17.95 -41.41
C ALA A 302 -6.62 -17.93 -40.68
N GLY A 303 -6.86 -18.93 -39.82
CA GLY A 303 -8.15 -19.11 -39.15
C GLY A 303 -9.23 -19.84 -39.95
N LYS A 304 -8.89 -20.44 -41.11
CA LYS A 304 -9.77 -21.39 -41.82
C LYS A 304 -9.27 -22.82 -41.66
N ARG A 305 -10.19 -23.78 -41.74
CA ARG A 305 -9.87 -25.22 -41.78
C ARG A 305 -9.99 -25.79 -43.18
N VAL A 306 -9.16 -26.77 -43.50
CA VAL A 306 -9.15 -27.49 -44.79
C VAL A 306 -8.95 -28.99 -44.58
N THR A 307 -9.68 -29.82 -45.33
CA THR A 307 -9.51 -31.27 -45.32
C THR A 307 -8.69 -31.71 -46.53
N LEU A 308 -7.54 -32.35 -46.30
CA LEU A 308 -6.65 -32.79 -47.38
C LEU A 308 -7.23 -34.01 -48.10
N SER A 309 -7.27 -33.99 -49.44
CA SER A 309 -7.67 -35.14 -50.27
C SER A 309 -6.74 -35.29 -51.49
N GLY A 310 -7.11 -36.10 -52.50
CA GLY A 310 -6.32 -36.25 -53.73
C GLY A 310 -5.32 -37.42 -53.69
N ASP A 311 -4.15 -37.23 -54.30
CA ASP A 311 -3.12 -38.27 -54.42
C ASP A 311 -2.62 -38.73 -53.03
N THR A 312 -2.20 -39.99 -52.91
CA THR A 312 -1.79 -40.57 -51.63
C THR A 312 -0.50 -39.95 -51.11
N ILE A 313 -0.62 -39.15 -50.04
CA ILE A 313 0.46 -38.56 -49.24
C ILE A 313 0.14 -38.64 -47.74
N PRO A 314 1.11 -38.43 -46.82
CA PRO A 314 0.83 -38.44 -45.40
C PRO A 314 -0.16 -37.33 -45.02
N GLY A 315 -1.22 -37.69 -44.27
CA GLY A 315 -2.23 -36.74 -43.80
C GLY A 315 -3.51 -36.66 -44.64
N ILE A 316 -3.64 -37.46 -45.71
CA ILE A 316 -4.89 -37.53 -46.50
C ILE A 316 -6.07 -37.92 -45.60
N GLY A 317 -7.17 -37.18 -45.74
CA GLY A 317 -8.39 -37.32 -44.94
C GLY A 317 -8.35 -36.59 -43.60
N GLU A 318 -7.18 -36.11 -43.16
CA GLU A 318 -7.08 -35.27 -41.97
C GLU A 318 -7.53 -33.83 -42.27
N THR A 319 -7.98 -33.14 -41.22
CA THR A 319 -8.35 -31.73 -41.28
C THR A 319 -7.30 -30.89 -40.57
N TYR A 320 -6.99 -29.76 -41.18
CA TYR A 320 -5.94 -28.86 -40.73
C TYR A 320 -6.49 -27.45 -40.57
N LEU A 321 -6.08 -26.78 -39.49
CA LEU A 321 -6.24 -25.35 -39.29
C LEU A 321 -5.08 -24.60 -39.95
N CYS A 322 -5.38 -23.58 -40.73
CA CYS A 322 -4.36 -22.71 -41.31
C CYS A 322 -3.91 -21.67 -40.29
N LEU A 323 -2.63 -21.72 -39.93
CA LEU A 323 -1.99 -20.79 -38.99
C LEU A 323 -1.41 -19.57 -39.70
N SER A 324 -0.90 -19.73 -40.91
CA SER A 324 -0.50 -18.60 -41.74
C SER A 324 -0.66 -18.93 -43.22
N ALA A 325 -0.98 -17.90 -44.01
CA ALA A 325 -1.10 -17.99 -45.45
C ALA A 325 -0.36 -16.79 -46.07
N SER A 326 0.52 -17.04 -47.03
CA SER A 326 1.08 -15.98 -47.88
C SER A 326 0.44 -16.10 -49.26
N HIS A 327 0.05 -14.96 -49.81
CA HIS A 327 -0.71 -14.82 -51.04
C HIS A 327 0.10 -13.98 -52.02
N HIS A 328 0.37 -14.49 -53.21
CA HIS A 328 1.03 -13.77 -54.29
C HIS A 328 0.13 -13.77 -55.51
N PHE A 329 -0.22 -12.59 -56.01
CA PHE A 329 -1.01 -12.40 -57.21
C PHE A 329 -0.39 -11.34 -58.11
N VAL A 330 -0.32 -11.66 -59.41
CA VAL A 330 0.13 -10.74 -60.45
C VAL A 330 -0.95 -10.65 -61.51
N SER A 331 -1.37 -9.42 -61.82
CA SER A 331 -2.38 -9.16 -62.81
C SER A 331 -1.80 -9.15 -64.24
N GLU A 332 -2.60 -9.50 -65.24
CA GLU A 332 -2.21 -9.40 -66.64
C GLU A 332 -1.88 -7.94 -67.01
N SER A 333 -0.77 -7.72 -67.71
CA SER A 333 -0.28 -6.39 -68.07
C SER A 333 -1.31 -5.55 -68.82
N TYR A 334 -1.46 -4.27 -68.46
CA TYR A 334 -2.32 -3.28 -69.14
C TYR A 334 -1.85 -2.90 -70.56
N GLY A 335 -0.82 -3.56 -71.11
CA GLY A 335 -0.22 -3.28 -72.42
C GLY A 335 -0.15 -4.54 -73.29
N SER A 336 -0.43 -4.39 -74.59
CA SER A 336 -0.52 -5.48 -75.57
C SER A 336 0.85 -5.93 -76.13
N GLY A 337 1.85 -6.15 -75.27
CA GLY A 337 3.17 -6.57 -75.72
C GLY A 337 3.96 -7.23 -74.59
N VAL A 338 4.51 -8.41 -74.89
CA VAL A 338 5.23 -9.35 -74.01
C VAL A 338 4.31 -10.35 -73.29
N GLN A 339 3.95 -11.40 -74.05
CA GLN A 339 3.64 -12.74 -73.54
C GLN A 339 4.98 -13.38 -73.13
N ASP A 340 5.42 -13.17 -71.90
CA ASP A 340 6.48 -14.01 -71.33
C ASP A 340 6.28 -14.12 -69.82
N SER A 341 5.49 -15.12 -69.42
CA SER A 341 5.40 -15.65 -68.07
C SER A 341 4.39 -16.80 -68.05
N ASP A 342 4.87 -18.03 -68.23
CA ASP A 342 4.16 -19.29 -67.92
C ASP A 342 3.90 -19.46 -66.39
N GLY A 343 3.71 -18.37 -65.66
CA GLY A 343 3.48 -18.33 -64.23
C GLY A 343 2.00 -18.34 -63.86
N TYR A 344 1.64 -18.97 -62.75
CA TYR A 344 0.29 -18.91 -62.19
C TYR A 344 -0.07 -17.45 -61.84
N SER A 345 -1.29 -17.02 -62.17
CA SER A 345 -1.81 -15.70 -61.78
C SER A 345 -1.89 -15.52 -60.25
N PHE A 346 -2.05 -16.64 -59.52
CA PHE A 346 -2.03 -16.68 -58.07
C PHE A 346 -1.19 -17.86 -57.56
N THR A 347 -0.45 -17.67 -56.46
CA THR A 347 0.22 -18.74 -55.71
C THR A 347 0.10 -18.44 -54.22
N GLY A 348 -0.22 -19.46 -53.44
CA GLY A 348 -0.24 -19.38 -51.99
C GLY A 348 0.70 -20.37 -51.31
N SER A 349 1.26 -19.97 -50.17
CA SER A 349 2.02 -20.83 -49.27
C SER A 349 1.40 -20.82 -47.88
N TYR A 350 1.29 -22.00 -47.27
CA TYR A 350 0.47 -22.20 -46.07
C TYR A 350 1.27 -22.92 -45.00
N THR A 351 1.13 -22.46 -43.75
CA THR A 351 1.55 -23.22 -42.57
C THR A 351 0.30 -23.68 -41.83
N LEU A 352 0.18 -24.99 -41.69
CA LEU A 352 -1.01 -25.65 -41.19
C LEU A 352 -0.71 -26.44 -39.92
N MET A 353 -1.72 -26.64 -39.09
CA MET A 353 -1.67 -27.47 -37.89
C MET A 353 -2.84 -28.46 -37.92
N PRO A 354 -2.65 -29.75 -37.58
CA PRO A 354 -3.77 -30.68 -37.46
C PRO A 354 -4.80 -30.14 -36.47
N ASP A 355 -6.09 -30.30 -36.76
CA ASP A 355 -7.16 -29.83 -35.87
C ASP A 355 -7.23 -30.58 -34.52
N THR A 356 -6.50 -31.68 -34.40
CA THR A 356 -6.26 -32.46 -33.18
C THR A 356 -5.15 -31.89 -32.28
N ALA A 357 -4.32 -30.96 -32.78
CA ALA A 357 -3.27 -30.34 -31.99
C ALA A 357 -3.81 -29.15 -31.18
N PRO A 358 -3.26 -28.87 -29.99
CA PRO A 358 -3.77 -27.79 -29.15
C PRO A 358 -3.54 -26.42 -29.80
N MET A 359 -4.60 -25.61 -29.84
CA MET A 359 -4.59 -24.25 -30.35
C MET A 359 -4.57 -23.27 -29.19
N SER A 360 -3.38 -22.80 -28.85
CA SER A 360 -3.22 -21.72 -27.89
C SER A 360 -2.12 -20.77 -28.35
N PRO A 361 -2.34 -19.44 -28.27
CA PRO A 361 -1.36 -18.46 -28.72
C PRO A 361 -0.05 -18.59 -27.90
N PRO A 362 1.13 -18.57 -28.53
CA PRO A 362 2.39 -18.52 -27.80
C PRO A 362 2.51 -17.18 -27.05
N ARG A 363 3.17 -17.18 -25.89
CA ARG A 363 3.44 -15.96 -25.12
C ARG A 363 4.63 -15.20 -25.71
N GLN A 364 4.35 -14.29 -26.63
CA GLN A 364 5.36 -13.50 -27.35
C GLN A 364 5.37 -12.04 -26.93
N THR A 365 4.22 -11.52 -26.51
CA THR A 365 4.10 -10.10 -26.18
C THR A 365 4.78 -9.80 -24.86
N HIS A 366 5.70 -8.83 -24.88
CA HIS A 366 6.45 -8.42 -23.70
C HIS A 366 5.52 -7.93 -22.59
N VAL A 367 5.67 -8.49 -21.38
CA VAL A 367 4.89 -8.09 -20.20
C VAL A 367 5.39 -6.74 -19.68
N PRO A 368 4.53 -5.75 -19.38
CA PRO A 368 5.00 -4.48 -18.82
C PRO A 368 5.66 -4.69 -17.45
N VAL A 369 6.80 -4.03 -17.24
CA VAL A 369 7.54 -4.09 -15.96
C VAL A 369 7.68 -2.68 -15.38
N VAL A 370 7.21 -2.50 -14.15
CA VAL A 370 7.46 -1.28 -13.37
C VAL A 370 8.87 -1.34 -12.82
N GLN A 371 9.76 -0.50 -13.37
CA GLN A 371 11.20 -0.53 -13.11
C GLN A 371 11.61 -0.15 -11.67
N GLY A 372 10.72 0.46 -10.91
CA GLY A 372 11.01 0.93 -9.56
C GLY A 372 9.76 1.45 -8.86
N PRO A 373 9.89 1.79 -7.57
CA PRO A 373 8.76 2.22 -6.78
C PRO A 373 8.23 3.57 -7.27
N GLN A 374 6.93 3.79 -7.05
CA GLN A 374 6.21 5.02 -7.38
C GLN A 374 5.57 5.60 -6.13
N THR A 375 5.33 6.91 -6.10
CA THR A 375 4.46 7.44 -5.05
C THR A 375 3.00 7.41 -5.48
N ALA A 376 2.11 7.26 -4.51
CA ALA A 376 0.67 7.28 -4.70
C ALA A 376 0.00 7.95 -3.49
N VAL A 377 -1.24 8.40 -3.65
CA VAL A 377 -2.01 9.02 -2.58
C VAL A 377 -3.01 8.01 -2.02
N VAL A 378 -3.07 7.86 -0.71
CA VAL A 378 -4.06 7.00 -0.05
C VAL A 378 -5.46 7.55 -0.27
N VAL A 379 -6.39 6.69 -0.70
CA VAL A 379 -7.80 7.03 -0.97
C VAL A 379 -8.74 6.04 -0.27
N GLY A 380 -10.02 6.37 -0.18
CA GLY A 380 -11.03 5.56 0.50
C GLY A 380 -12.13 6.42 1.10
N GLU A 381 -12.91 5.85 2.02
CA GLU A 381 -14.00 6.55 2.72
C GLU A 381 -13.60 7.05 4.12
N GLY A 382 -14.03 8.27 4.48
CA GLY A 382 -13.80 8.84 5.81
C GLY A 382 -12.37 9.38 6.02
N GLU A 383 -11.77 9.08 7.18
CA GLU A 383 -10.38 9.50 7.52
C GLU A 383 -9.37 8.33 7.39
N ILE A 384 -9.84 7.12 7.70
CA ILE A 384 -9.05 5.89 7.69
C ILE A 384 -9.92 4.83 7.05
N ASP A 385 -9.39 4.19 6.02
CA ASP A 385 -10.06 3.11 5.29
C ASP A 385 -9.07 1.96 5.07
N CYS A 386 -9.24 0.89 5.85
CA CYS A 386 -8.48 -0.35 5.70
C CYS A 386 -9.36 -1.59 5.91
N ASP A 387 -8.92 -2.72 5.38
CA ASP A 387 -9.58 -4.01 5.60
C ASP A 387 -9.01 -4.78 6.79
N GLU A 388 -9.47 -6.02 6.98
CA GLU A 388 -9.06 -6.95 8.06
C GLU A 388 -7.55 -7.28 8.08
N TYR A 389 -6.83 -7.02 6.98
CA TYR A 389 -5.39 -7.21 6.86
C TYR A 389 -4.60 -5.90 6.95
N GLY A 390 -5.27 -4.78 7.23
CA GLY A 390 -4.65 -3.45 7.25
C GLY A 390 -4.27 -2.93 5.86
N ARG A 391 -4.91 -3.44 4.79
CA ARG A 391 -4.65 -3.02 3.41
C ARG A 391 -5.42 -1.75 3.08
N ILE A 392 -4.81 -0.86 2.29
CA ILE A 392 -5.38 0.43 1.91
C ILE A 392 -5.57 0.53 0.40
N LEU A 393 -6.40 1.46 -0.04
CA LEU A 393 -6.50 1.84 -1.45
C LEU A 393 -5.57 3.03 -1.71
N VAL A 394 -4.95 3.05 -2.89
CA VAL A 394 -4.12 4.17 -3.33
C VAL A 394 -4.56 4.62 -4.72
N ARG A 395 -4.32 5.89 -5.04
CA ARG A 395 -4.47 6.43 -6.39
C ARG A 395 -3.10 6.83 -6.91
N PHE A 396 -2.71 6.23 -8.03
CA PHE A 396 -1.48 6.58 -8.73
C PHE A 396 -1.63 7.91 -9.46
N HIS A 397 -0.52 8.63 -9.66
CA HIS A 397 -0.55 9.94 -10.32
C HIS A 397 -0.90 9.89 -11.81
N TRP A 398 -0.70 8.74 -12.45
CA TRP A 398 -1.02 8.51 -13.86
C TRP A 398 -2.46 8.02 -14.09
N ASP A 399 -3.21 7.72 -13.02
CA ASP A 399 -4.61 7.29 -13.09
C ASP A 399 -5.53 8.50 -13.32
N LEU A 400 -5.83 8.77 -14.59
CA LEU A 400 -6.64 9.91 -15.02
C LEU A 400 -8.14 9.73 -14.71
N ASP A 401 -8.61 8.49 -14.68
CA ASP A 401 -10.02 8.15 -14.45
C ASP A 401 -10.36 8.04 -12.95
N ALA A 402 -9.37 8.22 -12.07
CA ALA A 402 -9.48 8.07 -10.62
C ALA A 402 -10.04 6.70 -10.20
N ALA A 403 -9.71 5.66 -10.97
CA ALA A 403 -10.15 4.29 -10.75
C ALA A 403 -9.58 3.63 -9.49
N HIS A 404 -8.49 4.16 -8.90
CA HIS A 404 -7.79 3.65 -7.71
C HIS A 404 -7.26 2.20 -7.81
N SER A 405 -6.35 1.83 -6.92
CA SER A 405 -5.69 0.51 -6.89
C SER A 405 -6.62 -0.57 -6.31
N MET A 406 -6.20 -1.84 -6.37
CA MET A 406 -6.68 -2.84 -5.42
C MET A 406 -6.23 -2.53 -3.99
N ARG A 407 -6.75 -3.27 -3.00
CA ARG A 407 -6.29 -3.18 -1.60
C ARG A 407 -4.82 -3.62 -1.49
N CYS A 408 -3.94 -2.64 -1.36
CA CYS A 408 -2.49 -2.83 -1.25
C CYS A 408 -2.10 -3.18 0.18
N ARG A 409 -1.29 -4.23 0.35
CA ARG A 409 -0.63 -4.52 1.62
C ARG A 409 0.32 -3.39 1.98
N VAL A 410 0.41 -3.08 3.27
CA VAL A 410 1.28 -2.02 3.79
C VAL A 410 2.40 -2.67 4.60
N SER A 411 3.64 -2.47 4.17
CA SER A 411 4.83 -2.86 4.91
C SER A 411 4.81 -2.22 6.30
N GLN A 412 5.04 -3.04 7.32
CA GLN A 412 5.13 -2.61 8.71
C GLN A 412 6.59 -2.69 9.17
N ASN A 413 6.97 -1.90 10.16
CA ASN A 413 8.31 -1.92 10.73
C ASN A 413 8.65 -3.27 11.40
N TRP A 414 7.64 -4.00 11.90
CA TRP A 414 7.81 -5.33 12.51
C TRP A 414 6.47 -6.08 12.51
N ALA A 415 6.40 -7.30 11.99
CA ALA A 415 5.15 -8.08 11.93
C ALA A 415 5.37 -9.56 12.28
N GLY A 416 4.66 -10.05 13.30
CA GLY A 416 4.67 -11.44 13.76
C GLY A 416 3.27 -11.99 14.05
N GLY A 417 3.18 -13.26 14.47
CA GLY A 417 1.92 -13.95 14.75
C GLY A 417 1.18 -13.40 15.98
N GLY A 418 0.47 -12.28 15.82
CA GLY A 418 -0.28 -11.59 16.88
C GLY A 418 0.49 -10.51 17.63
N TRP A 419 1.66 -10.10 17.13
CA TRP A 419 2.52 -9.11 17.76
C TRP A 419 3.34 -8.33 16.71
N GLY A 420 3.76 -7.10 17.01
CA GLY A 420 4.49 -6.24 16.08
C GLY A 420 4.06 -4.77 16.12
N GLY A 421 4.44 -4.00 15.11
CA GLY A 421 3.96 -2.64 14.86
C GLY A 421 2.85 -2.63 13.82
N MET A 422 1.88 -1.72 13.99
CA MET A 422 0.79 -1.50 13.05
C MET A 422 0.49 -0.01 12.95
N VAL A 423 0.83 0.59 11.81
CA VAL A 423 0.51 1.98 11.49
C VAL A 423 -0.16 2.00 10.12
N ILE A 424 -1.45 2.32 10.11
CA ILE A 424 -2.25 2.39 8.88
C ILE A 424 -2.14 3.80 8.28
N PRO A 425 -1.63 3.94 7.05
CA PRO A 425 -1.65 5.21 6.34
C PRO A 425 -3.09 5.72 6.18
N ARG A 426 -3.30 7.01 6.48
CA ARG A 426 -4.61 7.66 6.40
C ARG A 426 -4.85 8.23 5.01
N ILE A 427 -6.12 8.46 4.68
CA ILE A 427 -6.53 9.06 3.41
C ILE A 427 -5.86 10.43 3.24
N GLY A 428 -5.31 10.67 2.05
CA GLY A 428 -4.55 11.88 1.71
C GLY A 428 -3.05 11.84 2.05
N MET A 429 -2.58 10.82 2.76
CA MET A 429 -1.14 10.60 2.93
C MET A 429 -0.51 10.14 1.60
N GLU A 430 0.76 10.49 1.40
CA GLU A 430 1.55 9.97 0.28
C GLU A 430 2.35 8.74 0.73
N VAL A 431 2.26 7.69 -0.09
CA VAL A 431 2.89 6.40 0.15
C VAL A 431 3.80 6.03 -1.01
N LEU A 432 4.85 5.27 -0.71
CA LEU A 432 5.71 4.63 -1.69
C LEU A 432 5.16 3.23 -1.99
N VAL A 433 4.91 2.95 -3.26
CA VAL A 433 4.34 1.71 -3.77
C VAL A 433 5.37 1.01 -4.65
N GLU A 434 5.70 -0.22 -4.27
CA GLU A 434 6.48 -1.16 -5.06
C GLU A 434 5.56 -2.17 -5.73
N PHE A 435 6.07 -2.91 -6.71
CA PHE A 435 5.32 -3.88 -7.51
C PHE A 435 6.06 -5.22 -7.46
N LEU A 436 5.41 -6.27 -6.96
CA LEU A 436 6.05 -7.58 -6.81
C LEU A 436 6.47 -8.13 -8.19
N GLU A 437 7.74 -8.53 -8.34
CA GLU A 437 8.33 -8.91 -9.64
C GLU A 437 8.22 -7.82 -10.73
N GLY A 438 8.01 -6.56 -10.33
CA GLY A 438 7.74 -5.45 -11.22
C GLY A 438 6.38 -5.51 -11.92
N ASP A 439 5.49 -6.43 -11.52
CA ASP A 439 4.17 -6.62 -12.12
C ASP A 439 3.21 -5.49 -11.73
N PRO A 440 2.72 -4.67 -12.68
CA PRO A 440 1.75 -3.61 -12.43
C PRO A 440 0.47 -4.08 -11.70
N ASP A 441 0.10 -5.36 -11.85
CA ASP A 441 -1.09 -5.95 -11.24
C ASP A 441 -0.87 -6.28 -9.74
N LYS A 442 0.36 -6.17 -9.21
CA LYS A 442 0.74 -6.62 -7.86
C LYS A 442 1.37 -5.52 -6.99
N PRO A 443 0.66 -4.41 -6.71
CA PRO A 443 1.18 -3.31 -5.89
C PRO A 443 1.27 -3.66 -4.39
N ILE A 444 2.32 -3.16 -3.74
CA ILE A 444 2.53 -3.24 -2.29
C ILE A 444 3.09 -1.91 -1.78
N VAL A 445 2.52 -1.37 -0.70
CA VAL A 445 3.02 -0.15 -0.06
C VAL A 445 4.22 -0.50 0.80
N VAL A 446 5.35 0.16 0.58
CA VAL A 446 6.64 -0.11 1.26
C VAL A 446 7.11 1.03 2.15
N GLY A 447 6.46 2.19 2.09
CA GLY A 447 6.79 3.30 2.96
C GLY A 447 5.87 4.50 2.80
N ASN A 448 6.18 5.56 3.56
CA ASN A 448 5.45 6.83 3.58
C ASN A 448 6.42 7.99 3.43
N VAL A 449 5.98 9.05 2.77
CA VAL A 449 6.80 10.26 2.58
C VAL A 449 6.00 11.50 2.96
N PHE A 450 6.69 12.47 3.56
CA PHE A 450 6.16 13.82 3.76
C PHE A 450 6.26 14.62 2.45
N ASN A 451 5.39 15.60 2.28
CA ASN A 451 5.32 16.43 1.08
C ASN A 451 4.80 17.84 1.41
N GLY A 452 4.68 18.72 0.41
CA GLY A 452 4.25 20.12 0.63
C GLY A 452 2.82 20.31 1.16
N LYS A 453 2.01 19.25 1.23
CA LYS A 453 0.68 19.25 1.87
C LYS A 453 0.71 18.58 3.25
N ASN A 454 1.53 17.54 3.39
CA ASN A 454 1.71 16.76 4.61
C ASN A 454 3.08 17.09 5.22
N ASP A 455 3.10 18.11 6.07
CA ASP A 455 4.32 18.59 6.71
C ASP A 455 4.91 17.59 7.73
N THR A 456 6.21 17.74 7.99
CA THR A 456 6.88 17.02 9.07
C THR A 456 6.33 17.44 10.45
N PRO A 457 6.40 16.57 11.49
CA PRO A 457 5.84 16.88 12.81
C PRO A 457 6.42 18.13 13.47
N TYR A 458 7.70 18.42 13.22
CA TYR A 458 8.36 19.66 13.59
C TYR A 458 8.99 20.31 12.36
N PRO A 459 9.12 21.65 12.31
CA PRO A 459 9.76 22.33 11.19
C PRO A 459 11.22 21.89 11.01
N LEU A 460 11.58 21.54 9.78
CA LEU A 460 12.95 21.23 9.37
C LEU A 460 13.51 22.38 8.51
N PRO A 461 14.84 22.66 8.56
CA PRO A 461 15.89 21.88 9.23
C PRO A 461 16.14 22.24 10.72
N ALA A 462 15.34 23.14 11.31
CA ALA A 462 15.56 23.64 12.67
C ALA A 462 15.60 22.52 13.73
N ASN A 463 14.78 21.48 13.58
CA ASN A 463 14.67 20.37 14.54
C ASN A 463 15.28 19.05 14.01
N LYS A 464 16.39 19.14 13.26
CA LYS A 464 17.03 17.99 12.58
C LYS A 464 17.59 16.90 13.53
N THR A 465 17.78 17.24 14.81
CA THR A 465 18.28 16.34 15.88
C THR A 465 17.16 15.58 16.59
N ARG A 466 15.90 15.76 16.17
CA ARG A 466 14.75 15.09 16.80
C ARG A 466 14.31 13.84 16.06
N ALA A 467 14.17 12.74 16.79
CA ALA A 467 13.45 11.55 16.36
C ALA A 467 12.03 11.54 16.96
N VAL A 468 11.00 11.32 16.14
CA VAL A 468 9.61 11.58 16.54
C VAL A 468 8.66 10.50 16.04
N TRP A 469 7.85 9.98 16.96
CA TRP A 469 6.69 9.15 16.69
C TRP A 469 5.46 9.85 17.22
N ARG A 470 4.75 10.56 16.34
CA ARG A 470 3.53 11.31 16.66
C ARG A 470 2.34 10.75 15.91
N SER A 471 1.24 10.51 16.63
CA SER A 471 -0.06 10.14 16.08
C SER A 471 -0.97 11.38 15.91
N ASN A 472 -2.17 11.21 15.37
CA ASN A 472 -3.19 12.25 15.32
C ASN A 472 -4.52 11.69 15.83
N THR A 473 -5.23 12.41 16.69
CA THR A 473 -6.53 11.98 17.21
C THR A 473 -7.51 11.79 16.05
N HIS A 474 -8.07 10.59 15.90
CA HIS A 474 -9.07 10.31 14.88
C HIS A 474 -10.38 11.03 15.21
N ARG A 475 -10.99 11.72 14.24
CA ARG A 475 -12.23 12.50 14.42
C ARG A 475 -12.17 13.50 15.60
N GLY A 476 -11.02 14.10 15.84
CA GLY A 476 -10.82 15.09 16.90
C GLY A 476 -9.52 15.86 16.72
N SER A 477 -9.21 16.69 17.70
CA SER A 477 -7.95 17.44 17.77
C SER A 477 -7.04 16.83 18.84
N GLY A 478 -5.74 16.78 18.56
CA GLY A 478 -4.74 16.31 19.52
C GLY A 478 -3.83 15.22 18.97
N PHE A 479 -2.88 14.78 19.79
CA PHE A 479 -1.91 13.76 19.38
C PHE A 479 -1.34 13.01 20.59
N ASN A 480 -0.92 11.76 20.38
CA ASN A 480 0.02 11.09 21.28
C ASN A 480 1.42 11.14 20.65
N GLU A 481 2.46 11.32 21.47
CA GLU A 481 3.84 11.43 20.99
C GLU A 481 4.84 10.74 21.91
N ILE A 482 5.84 10.12 21.27
CA ILE A 482 7.13 9.81 21.87
C ILE A 482 8.19 10.49 21.00
N SER A 483 9.07 11.29 21.59
CA SER A 483 10.18 11.90 20.87
C SER A 483 11.47 11.97 21.68
N PHE A 484 12.58 12.05 20.96
CA PHE A 484 13.93 12.11 21.48
C PHE A 484 14.62 13.31 20.84
N GLU A 485 15.20 14.17 21.68
CA GLU A 485 16.08 15.27 21.30
C GLU A 485 17.51 14.85 21.61
N ASP A 486 18.37 14.89 20.59
CA ASP A 486 19.77 14.48 20.67
C ASP A 486 20.75 15.67 20.62
N GLU A 487 20.26 16.92 20.66
CA GLU A 487 21.12 18.11 20.76
C GLU A 487 21.88 18.13 22.09
N SER A 488 23.20 18.33 22.02
CA SER A 488 24.07 18.21 23.18
C SER A 488 23.79 19.28 24.24
N GLY A 489 23.63 18.86 25.50
CA GLY A 489 23.27 19.74 26.62
C GLY A 489 21.79 20.12 26.66
N ALA A 490 21.00 19.63 25.71
CA ALA A 490 19.55 19.81 25.63
C ALA A 490 18.82 18.48 25.38
N GLU A 491 19.48 17.34 25.65
CA GLU A 491 18.93 16.02 25.40
C GLU A 491 17.63 15.81 26.19
N ASN A 492 16.61 15.27 25.54
CA ASN A 492 15.30 15.09 26.17
C ASN A 492 14.53 13.92 25.56
N MET A 493 13.86 13.15 26.42
CA MET A 493 12.89 12.14 26.01
C MET A 493 11.49 12.62 26.41
N PHE A 494 10.66 12.92 25.44
CA PHE A 494 9.32 13.47 25.65
C PHE A 494 8.25 12.39 25.42
N PHE A 495 7.32 12.31 26.37
CA PHE A 495 6.15 11.45 26.30
C PHE A 495 4.89 12.27 26.50
N HIS A 496 3.98 12.21 25.54
CA HIS A 496 2.69 12.89 25.60
C HIS A 496 1.56 11.89 25.38
N ALA A 497 0.65 11.82 26.35
CA ALA A 497 -0.61 11.10 26.23
C ALA A 497 -1.75 12.12 26.13
N GLN A 498 -2.52 12.08 25.04
CA GLN A 498 -3.64 13.00 24.80
C GLN A 498 -4.77 12.86 25.83
N LYS A 499 -4.89 11.68 26.44
CA LYS A 499 -5.95 11.36 27.41
C LYS A 499 -5.42 10.55 28.59
N ASP A 500 -5.41 9.22 28.48
CA ASP A 500 -5.04 8.32 29.57
C ASP A 500 -3.65 7.73 29.31
N GLN A 501 -2.80 7.68 30.34
CA GLN A 501 -1.53 6.94 30.33
C GLN A 501 -1.61 5.77 31.32
N THR A 502 -1.54 4.54 30.80
CA THR A 502 -1.55 3.32 31.63
C THR A 502 -0.21 2.62 31.54
N LEU A 503 0.38 2.32 32.70
CA LEU A 503 1.63 1.56 32.82
C LEU A 503 1.37 0.28 33.61
N LYS A 504 1.58 -0.89 32.99
CA LYS A 504 1.46 -2.20 33.64
C LYS A 504 2.80 -2.92 33.61
N ILE A 505 3.31 -3.27 34.79
CA ILE A 505 4.60 -3.93 34.96
C ILE A 505 4.35 -5.20 35.77
N LEU A 506 4.78 -6.35 35.23
CA LEU A 506 4.48 -7.66 35.81
C LEU A 506 5.48 -8.12 36.88
N ASN A 507 6.64 -7.48 36.93
CA ASN A 507 7.69 -7.79 37.89
C ASN A 507 8.17 -6.49 38.56
N ASP A 508 9.35 -5.99 38.19
CA ASP A 508 9.98 -4.86 38.88
C ASP A 508 9.96 -3.59 38.03
N ARG A 509 9.68 -2.45 38.69
CA ARG A 509 9.90 -1.10 38.13
C ARG A 509 11.02 -0.41 38.89
N SER A 510 12.12 -0.12 38.20
CA SER A 510 13.20 0.72 38.75
C SER A 510 13.17 2.12 38.10
N LYS A 511 13.40 3.16 38.91
CA LYS A 511 13.53 4.55 38.46
C LYS A 511 14.69 5.19 39.20
N ASN A 512 15.70 5.67 38.47
CA ASN A 512 16.84 6.39 39.00
C ASN A 512 16.93 7.78 38.35
N VAL A 513 16.81 8.83 39.17
CA VAL A 513 16.93 10.22 38.74
C VAL A 513 18.10 10.83 39.51
N ARG A 514 19.14 11.27 38.79
CA ARG A 514 20.38 11.77 39.42
C ARG A 514 20.31 13.20 39.91
N ASN A 515 19.39 13.99 39.36
CA ASN A 515 19.18 15.37 39.74
C ASN A 515 17.79 15.50 40.38
N ASP A 516 16.83 16.12 39.69
CA ASP A 516 15.52 16.43 40.27
C ASP A 516 14.38 15.62 39.65
N GLN A 517 13.42 15.18 40.47
CA GLN A 517 12.14 14.65 40.03
C GLN A 517 11.01 15.61 40.45
N VAL A 518 10.23 16.06 39.47
CA VAL A 518 9.02 16.87 39.69
C VAL A 518 7.80 16.09 39.18
N GLU A 519 6.74 16.05 39.98
CA GLU A 519 5.47 15.38 39.66
C GLU A 519 4.31 16.29 40.06
N THR A 520 3.33 16.46 39.17
CA THR A 520 2.14 17.28 39.43
C THR A 520 0.90 16.50 39.03
N VAL A 521 -0.06 16.38 39.94
CA VAL A 521 -1.33 15.68 39.72
C VAL A 521 -2.47 16.66 39.94
N GLY A 522 -3.22 16.96 38.88
CA GLY A 522 -4.26 18.00 38.92
C GLY A 522 -5.54 17.63 39.68
N ARG A 523 -5.72 16.35 40.02
CA ARG A 523 -6.84 15.86 40.84
C ARG A 523 -6.32 14.95 41.95
N ASN A 524 -6.60 13.66 41.86
CA ASN A 524 -6.30 12.70 42.92
C ASN A 524 -5.08 11.84 42.56
N LYS A 525 -4.19 11.63 43.54
CA LYS A 525 -3.15 10.61 43.49
C LYS A 525 -3.49 9.51 44.50
N ALA A 526 -3.53 8.26 44.05
CA ALA A 526 -3.71 7.10 44.90
C ALA A 526 -2.47 6.20 44.79
N ILE A 527 -2.00 5.71 45.93
CA ILE A 527 -0.88 4.77 46.02
C ILE A 527 -1.39 3.59 46.84
N ASP A 528 -1.38 2.41 46.25
CA ASP A 528 -1.70 1.15 46.92
C ASP A 528 -0.49 0.22 46.83
N ILE A 529 -0.06 -0.31 47.97
CA ILE A 529 1.14 -1.13 48.12
C ILE A 529 0.74 -2.35 48.94
N GLY A 530 0.75 -3.52 48.30
CA GLY A 530 0.28 -4.76 48.93
C GLY A 530 1.16 -5.30 50.05
N GLN A 531 2.38 -4.77 50.21
CA GLN A 531 3.30 -5.14 51.30
C GLN A 531 3.91 -3.87 51.92
N ASN A 532 5.21 -3.63 51.76
CA ASN A 532 5.92 -2.56 52.45
C ASN A 532 6.16 -1.35 51.54
N HIS A 533 5.86 -0.15 52.06
CA HIS A 533 6.34 1.11 51.50
C HIS A 533 7.52 1.62 52.35
N GLN A 534 8.65 1.86 51.72
CA GLN A 534 9.79 2.50 52.36
C GLN A 534 10.21 3.71 51.54
N GLU A 535 10.26 4.86 52.20
CA GLU A 535 10.80 6.10 51.65
C GLU A 535 11.97 6.53 52.54
N SER A 536 13.13 6.79 51.94
CA SER A 536 14.33 7.26 52.63
C SER A 536 14.76 8.58 52.04
N ILE A 537 14.78 9.62 52.87
CA ILE A 537 15.06 11.00 52.46
C ILE A 537 16.34 11.42 53.17
N GLY A 538 17.43 11.55 52.42
CA GLY A 538 18.73 11.96 52.97
C GLY A 538 18.79 13.43 53.39
N GLY A 539 17.89 14.26 52.86
CA GLY A 539 17.76 15.68 53.17
C GLY A 539 16.60 15.98 54.12
N SER A 540 15.66 16.81 53.65
CA SER A 540 14.49 17.25 54.41
C SER A 540 13.20 16.84 53.70
N MET A 541 12.17 16.48 54.48
CA MET A 541 10.83 16.15 53.97
C MET A 541 9.87 17.27 54.35
N ASN A 542 9.21 17.85 53.34
CA ASN A 542 8.14 18.82 53.56
C ASN A 542 6.84 18.25 52.97
N LEU A 543 5.87 17.99 53.85
CA LEU A 543 4.54 17.55 53.47
C LEU A 543 3.55 18.65 53.88
N SER A 544 2.89 19.21 52.88
CA SER A 544 1.80 20.15 53.11
C SER A 544 0.48 19.61 52.58
N VAL A 545 -0.55 19.70 53.41
CA VAL A 545 -1.90 19.19 53.13
C VAL A 545 -2.90 20.31 53.34
N GLY A 546 -3.55 20.75 52.25
CA GLY A 546 -4.40 21.93 52.25
C GLY A 546 -4.81 22.38 50.84
N GLY A 547 -5.76 23.31 50.75
CA GLY A 547 -6.33 23.79 49.48
C GLY A 547 -5.45 24.77 48.71
N GLY A 548 -4.35 25.24 49.31
CA GLY A 548 -3.52 26.33 48.76
C GLY A 548 -2.56 25.96 47.63
N GLY A 549 -2.44 24.67 47.27
CA GLY A 549 -1.48 24.22 46.25
C GLY A 549 -0.04 24.67 46.57
N VAL A 550 0.76 24.98 45.54
CA VAL A 550 2.15 25.45 45.72
C VAL A 550 2.23 26.78 46.50
N GLY A 551 1.14 27.56 46.55
CA GLY A 551 1.04 28.87 47.23
C GLY A 551 1.20 28.85 48.75
N ILE A 552 1.18 27.66 49.36
CA ILE A 552 1.35 27.44 50.80
C ILE A 552 2.68 27.99 51.34
N PHE A 553 3.74 28.01 50.54
CA PHE A 553 5.03 28.53 50.98
C PHE A 553 5.01 30.03 51.30
N GLY A 554 4.08 30.80 50.72
CA GLY A 554 3.87 32.20 51.06
C GLY A 554 3.08 32.42 52.35
N LEU A 555 2.13 31.52 52.66
CA LEU A 555 1.32 31.57 53.89
C LEU A 555 2.11 31.09 55.12
N LEU A 556 2.99 30.11 54.91
CA LEU A 556 3.92 29.59 55.91
C LEU A 556 4.87 30.64 56.48
N GLY A 557 5.23 31.67 55.68
CA GLY A 557 6.11 32.74 56.13
C GLY A 557 5.59 33.51 57.36
N GLY A 558 4.27 33.67 57.49
CA GLY A 558 3.66 34.38 58.63
C GLY A 558 3.54 33.53 59.90
N ILE A 559 3.22 32.23 59.75
CA ILE A 559 3.03 31.31 60.89
C ILE A 559 4.40 30.79 61.39
N ALA A 560 5.35 30.54 60.49
CA ALA A 560 6.72 30.16 60.84
C ALA A 560 7.49 31.31 61.51
N ALA A 561 7.20 32.57 61.17
CA ALA A 561 7.78 33.73 61.86
C ALA A 561 7.26 33.88 63.31
N ALA A 562 5.96 33.66 63.54
CA ALA A 562 5.36 33.74 64.87
C ALA A 562 5.80 32.57 65.79
N GLY A 563 5.76 31.33 65.29
CA GLY A 563 6.24 30.15 66.03
C GLY A 563 7.77 30.10 66.16
N GLY A 564 8.50 30.68 65.20
CA GLY A 564 9.95 30.83 65.22
C GLY A 564 10.44 31.78 66.30
N ALA A 565 9.69 32.84 66.62
CA ALA A 565 10.03 33.75 67.73
C ALA A 565 9.92 33.06 69.10
N ASP A 566 8.86 32.27 69.33
CA ASP A 566 8.69 31.49 70.56
C ASP A 566 9.68 30.32 70.65
N ALA A 567 10.00 29.67 69.53
CA ALA A 567 11.01 28.61 69.47
C ALA A 567 12.45 29.16 69.62
N LEU A 568 12.73 30.38 69.17
CA LEU A 568 14.03 31.03 69.31
C LEU A 568 14.35 31.27 70.79
N SER A 569 13.41 31.86 71.53
CA SER A 569 13.55 32.11 72.96
C SER A 569 13.74 30.83 73.80
N GLY A 570 13.07 29.73 73.42
CA GLY A 570 13.30 28.41 74.01
C GLY A 570 14.64 27.78 73.62
N SER A 571 15.10 27.94 72.37
CA SER A 571 16.38 27.39 71.89
C SER A 571 17.60 28.09 72.48
N GLU A 572 17.51 29.40 72.70
CA GLU A 572 18.54 30.21 73.37
C GLU A 572 18.74 29.77 74.83
N ALA A 573 17.68 29.30 75.49
CA ALA A 573 17.74 28.76 76.85
C ALA A 573 18.39 27.36 76.96
N VAL A 574 18.41 26.58 75.87
CA VAL A 574 19.03 25.23 75.80
C VAL A 574 20.52 25.30 75.41
N GLY A 575 20.96 26.38 74.75
CA GLY A 575 22.38 26.67 74.47
C GLY A 575 22.98 25.98 73.24
N ASP A 576 22.16 25.37 72.37
CA ASP A 576 22.63 24.72 71.13
C ASP A 576 22.71 25.74 69.96
N LYS A 577 23.94 25.98 69.48
CA LYS A 577 24.24 26.94 68.41
C LYS A 577 23.73 26.52 67.03
N LEU A 578 23.59 25.22 66.77
CA LEU A 578 23.04 24.70 65.51
C LEU A 578 21.52 24.86 65.48
N LEU A 579 20.85 24.60 66.60
CA LEU A 579 19.41 24.74 66.75
C LEU A 579 18.98 26.22 66.67
N SER A 580 19.67 27.12 67.37
CA SER A 580 19.39 28.57 67.35
C SER A 580 19.66 29.21 65.98
N GLY A 581 20.72 28.80 65.28
CA GLY A 581 21.03 29.25 63.92
C GLY A 581 20.01 28.76 62.88
N PHE A 582 19.45 27.57 63.05
CA PHE A 582 18.37 27.03 62.21
C PHE A 582 17.05 27.80 62.42
N VAL A 583 16.63 27.99 63.68
CA VAL A 583 15.38 28.70 64.03
C VAL A 583 15.44 30.18 63.62
N GLY A 584 16.60 30.83 63.74
CA GLY A 584 16.81 32.22 63.31
C GLY A 584 16.71 32.44 61.79
N ASN A 585 17.07 31.44 60.97
CA ASN A 585 16.92 31.52 59.51
C ASN A 585 15.47 31.29 59.08
N LEU A 586 14.73 30.44 59.79
CA LEU A 586 13.30 30.16 59.54
C LEU A 586 12.40 31.39 59.81
N ALA A 587 12.75 32.20 60.82
CA ALA A 587 12.03 33.44 61.13
C ALA A 587 12.20 34.54 60.07
N ASN A 588 13.28 34.50 59.27
CA ASN A 588 13.67 35.57 58.34
C ASN A 588 13.35 35.28 56.86
N THR A 589 12.84 34.08 56.51
CA THR A 589 12.71 33.60 55.12
C THR A 589 11.31 33.75 54.50
N GLY A 590 10.41 34.50 55.12
CA GLY A 590 9.01 34.63 54.68
C GLY A 590 8.76 35.36 53.35
N THR A 591 9.68 36.21 52.87
CA THR A 591 9.43 37.13 51.74
C THR A 591 9.95 36.66 50.38
N ALA A 592 10.96 35.79 50.31
CA ALA A 592 11.53 35.29 49.05
C ALA A 592 10.67 34.18 48.39
N MET A 593 9.82 33.50 49.16
CA MET A 593 9.05 32.33 48.74
C MET A 593 7.78 32.65 47.93
N ALA A 594 7.24 33.86 48.05
CA ALA A 594 5.99 34.24 47.36
C ALA A 594 6.20 34.47 45.85
N GLY A 595 7.35 35.02 45.45
CA GLY A 595 7.62 35.40 44.05
C GLY A 595 7.91 34.22 43.13
N LEU A 596 8.64 33.20 43.59
CA LEU A 596 9.08 32.09 42.74
C LEU A 596 8.02 30.99 42.58
N THR A 597 7.17 30.84 43.59
CA THR A 597 6.00 29.95 43.58
C THR A 597 4.98 30.35 42.50
N ALA A 598 4.79 31.65 42.28
CA ALA A 598 3.91 32.18 41.22
C ALA A 598 4.44 31.87 39.81
N LEU A 599 5.76 31.88 39.61
CA LEU A 599 6.42 31.55 38.33
C LEU A 599 6.34 30.06 37.99
N ALA A 600 6.53 29.17 38.98
CA ALA A 600 6.45 27.71 38.77
C ALA A 600 5.03 27.24 38.43
N ASN A 601 4.00 27.86 39.03
CA ASN A 601 2.60 27.50 38.79
C ASN A 601 2.12 27.91 37.38
N ALA A 602 2.67 29.00 36.82
CA ALA A 602 2.36 29.45 35.47
C ALA A 602 2.97 28.53 34.37
N GLY A 603 4.19 28.03 34.58
CA GLY A 603 4.91 27.23 33.57
C GLY A 603 4.35 25.82 33.33
N PHE A 604 3.75 25.20 34.35
CA PHE A 604 3.11 23.87 34.21
C PHE A 604 1.64 23.97 33.76
N ALA A 605 0.90 25.00 34.19
CA ALA A 605 -0.53 25.13 33.90
C ALA A 605 -0.83 25.76 32.52
N GLN A 606 0.07 26.57 31.95
CA GLN A 606 -0.12 27.24 30.64
C GLN A 606 0.43 26.44 29.44
N SER A 607 0.75 25.17 29.62
CA SER A 607 1.30 24.26 28.60
C SER A 607 0.25 23.82 27.54
N GLY A 608 -0.65 24.73 27.14
CA GLY A 608 -1.64 24.51 26.08
C GLY A 608 -1.10 24.93 24.72
N ASP A 609 -1.25 24.04 23.74
CA ASP A 609 -0.88 24.16 22.31
C ASP A 609 0.62 24.18 21.99
N HIS A 610 1.23 23.00 21.92
CA HIS A 610 2.66 22.85 21.64
C HIS A 610 2.94 22.17 20.29
N LYS A 611 2.93 22.96 19.20
CA LYS A 611 3.68 22.62 17.98
C LYS A 611 5.17 23.04 18.06
N ALA A 612 5.59 23.72 19.13
CA ALA A 612 6.93 24.34 19.23
C ALA A 612 7.58 24.27 20.63
N ALA A 613 7.93 23.06 21.13
CA ALA A 613 8.85 22.86 22.28
C ALA A 613 8.28 22.79 23.72
N GLY A 614 7.07 22.24 23.91
CA GLY A 614 6.46 22.04 25.23
C GLY A 614 7.27 21.26 26.28
N GLY A 615 8.12 20.32 25.86
CA GLY A 615 8.99 19.58 26.78
C GLY A 615 10.08 20.45 27.40
N ALA A 616 10.62 21.42 26.64
CA ALA A 616 11.72 22.29 27.10
C ALA A 616 11.24 23.30 28.15
N SER A 617 10.02 23.85 27.98
CA SER A 617 9.43 24.78 28.95
C SER A 617 9.12 24.09 30.28
N GLN A 618 8.53 22.88 30.24
CA GLN A 618 8.29 22.08 31.45
C GLN A 618 9.59 21.64 32.14
N ALA A 619 10.61 21.22 31.38
CA ALA A 619 11.92 20.88 31.92
C ALA A 619 12.60 22.09 32.59
N SER A 620 12.55 23.27 31.96
CA SER A 620 13.09 24.51 32.54
C SER A 620 12.35 24.94 33.81
N ALA A 621 11.03 24.78 33.85
CA ALA A 621 10.22 25.05 35.03
C ALA A 621 10.53 24.07 36.17
N ALA A 622 10.66 22.77 35.86
CA ALA A 622 11.05 21.74 36.82
C ALA A 622 12.47 21.98 37.39
N ALA A 623 13.43 22.33 36.55
CA ALA A 623 14.80 22.67 36.98
C ALA A 623 14.83 23.92 37.88
N SER A 624 14.02 24.94 37.56
CA SER A 624 13.91 26.14 38.40
C SER A 624 13.32 25.84 39.78
N LEU A 625 12.34 24.94 39.86
CA LEU A 625 11.72 24.50 41.11
C LEU A 625 12.68 23.64 41.94
N GLY A 626 13.41 22.70 41.31
CA GLY A 626 14.46 21.90 41.96
C GLY A 626 15.58 22.76 42.56
N SER A 627 16.05 23.77 41.80
CA SER A 627 17.06 24.72 42.28
C SER A 627 16.58 25.58 43.46
N LEU A 628 15.29 25.90 43.54
CA LEU A 628 14.73 26.64 44.68
C LEU A 628 14.69 25.78 45.94
N LEU A 629 14.19 24.54 45.84
CA LEU A 629 14.06 23.62 46.96
C LEU A 629 15.42 23.32 47.60
N SER A 630 16.48 23.19 46.80
CA SER A 630 17.84 22.98 47.31
C SER A 630 18.42 24.21 48.05
N LYS A 631 18.00 25.43 47.70
CA LYS A 631 18.45 26.68 48.36
C LYS A 631 17.71 27.03 49.64
N THR A 632 16.44 26.65 49.75
CA THR A 632 15.58 26.99 50.90
C THR A 632 15.67 25.98 52.05
N MET A 633 16.24 24.80 51.82
CA MET A 633 16.44 23.77 52.84
C MET A 633 17.90 23.27 52.90
N PRO A 634 18.85 24.10 53.38
CA PRO A 634 20.29 23.78 53.34
C PRO A 634 20.77 22.81 54.44
N ILE A 635 19.91 22.43 55.40
CA ILE A 635 20.27 21.57 56.54
C ILE A 635 19.42 20.28 56.49
N SER A 636 20.08 19.11 56.56
CA SER A 636 19.46 17.77 56.53
C SER A 636 18.80 17.42 57.87
N GLY A 637 17.72 16.62 57.83
CA GLY A 637 17.10 16.02 59.02
C GLY A 637 15.86 16.74 59.58
N VAL A 638 15.25 17.66 58.83
CA VAL A 638 14.05 18.40 59.26
C VAL A 638 12.79 17.82 58.60
N MET A 639 11.81 17.42 59.42
CA MET A 639 10.44 17.08 58.99
C MET A 639 9.50 18.22 59.39
N ASN A 640 8.81 18.82 58.42
CA ASN A 640 7.79 19.83 58.65
C ASN A 640 6.44 19.35 58.12
N THR A 641 5.43 19.26 58.99
CA THR A 641 4.06 18.84 58.68
C THR A 641 3.11 20.01 58.93
N VAL A 642 2.45 20.50 57.89
CA VAL A 642 1.53 21.65 57.95
C VAL A 642 0.14 21.19 57.52
N ILE A 643 -0.85 21.33 58.41
CA ILE A 643 -2.22 20.86 58.20
C ILE A 643 -3.16 22.06 58.37
N GLU A 644 -3.88 22.44 57.30
CA GLU A 644 -4.69 23.67 57.29
C GLU A 644 -6.06 23.52 57.96
N HIS A 645 -6.70 22.35 57.85
CA HIS A 645 -8.09 22.16 58.26
C HIS A 645 -8.25 21.23 59.47
N PHE A 646 -7.73 20.00 59.39
CA PHE A 646 -7.96 19.00 60.42
C PHE A 646 -6.90 17.89 60.39
N ALA A 647 -6.38 17.54 61.57
CA ALA A 647 -5.48 16.43 61.79
C ALA A 647 -6.10 15.47 62.81
N SER A 648 -6.08 14.16 62.55
CA SER A 648 -6.54 13.13 63.50
C SER A 648 -5.65 11.90 63.44
N ASP A 649 -4.99 11.60 64.54
CA ASP A 649 -4.19 10.38 64.72
C ASP A 649 -4.99 9.34 65.51
N THR A 650 -5.36 8.21 64.89
CA THR A 650 -5.99 7.09 65.60
C THR A 650 -4.96 5.99 65.82
N ILE A 651 -4.56 5.76 67.08
CA ILE A 651 -3.53 4.78 67.45
C ILE A 651 -4.18 3.53 68.02
N GLY A 652 -3.97 2.37 67.38
CA GLY A 652 -4.62 1.11 67.77
C GLY A 652 -3.97 0.35 68.94
N VAL A 653 -2.69 0.60 69.25
CA VAL A 653 -1.95 -0.15 70.30
C VAL A 653 -1.24 0.79 71.28
N ALA A 654 -0.23 1.55 70.84
CA ALA A 654 0.50 2.48 71.69
C ALA A 654 1.19 3.58 70.86
N ARG A 655 1.30 4.78 71.43
CA ARG A 655 2.12 5.89 70.91
C ARG A 655 3.13 6.26 72.00
N THR A 656 4.41 6.28 71.66
CA THR A 656 5.50 6.72 72.54
C THR A 656 6.22 7.88 71.87
N GLU A 657 6.38 8.99 72.59
CA GLU A 657 7.11 10.17 72.12
C GLU A 657 8.32 10.42 73.03
N GLN A 658 9.53 10.49 72.45
CA GLN A 658 10.75 10.82 73.17
C GLN A 658 11.44 11.99 72.46
N ILE A 659 11.67 13.08 73.19
CA ILE A 659 12.13 14.36 72.62
C ILE A 659 13.41 14.76 73.35
N GLY A 660 14.50 14.88 72.60
CA GLY A 660 15.85 15.04 73.15
C GLY A 660 16.24 16.45 73.60
N ALA A 661 15.54 17.48 73.11
CA ALA A 661 15.85 18.88 73.43
C ALA A 661 14.64 19.61 74.01
N TYR A 662 13.59 19.84 73.22
CA TYR A 662 12.47 20.69 73.60
C TYR A 662 11.19 20.29 72.87
N LYS A 663 10.06 20.23 73.61
CA LYS A 663 8.70 20.06 73.06
C LYS A 663 7.90 21.32 73.37
N ASN A 664 7.38 21.99 72.35
CA ASN A 664 6.38 23.05 72.51
C ASN A 664 5.03 22.57 72.00
N THR A 665 3.97 22.76 72.78
CA THR A 665 2.59 22.52 72.37
C THR A 665 1.82 23.82 72.63
N SER A 666 1.46 24.54 71.56
CA SER A 666 0.67 25.76 71.66
C SER A 666 -0.74 25.52 71.11
N VAL A 667 -1.77 25.87 71.87
CA VAL A 667 -3.18 25.68 71.51
C VAL A 667 -3.91 27.01 71.67
N GLY A 668 -4.39 27.57 70.56
CA GLY A 668 -4.98 28.93 70.54
C GLY A 668 -6.38 29.06 71.12
N HIS A 669 -7.07 27.96 71.46
CA HIS A 669 -8.42 28.01 72.03
C HIS A 669 -8.62 26.97 73.16
N THR A 670 -8.79 25.69 72.82
CA THR A 670 -9.10 24.64 73.80
C THR A 670 -8.21 23.42 73.61
N MET A 671 -7.51 23.01 74.66
CA MET A 671 -6.82 21.71 74.73
C MET A 671 -7.61 20.79 75.66
N THR A 672 -7.97 19.60 75.17
CA THR A 672 -8.72 18.62 75.96
C THR A 672 -7.97 17.29 75.95
N VAL A 673 -7.67 16.77 77.14
CA VAL A 673 -6.96 15.51 77.34
C VAL A 673 -7.87 14.57 78.12
N HIS A 674 -8.25 13.43 77.52
CA HIS A 674 -9.01 12.38 78.18
C HIS A 674 -8.10 11.19 78.43
N VAL A 675 -7.99 10.76 79.69
CA VAL A 675 -7.12 9.65 80.10
C VAL A 675 -7.95 8.64 80.86
N GLY A 676 -7.89 7.37 80.47
CA GLY A 676 -8.85 6.37 80.95
C GLY A 676 -8.56 5.77 82.33
N LYS A 677 -7.29 5.68 82.73
CA LYS A 677 -6.89 5.04 83.99
C LYS A 677 -6.04 5.94 84.88
N GLU A 678 -4.95 6.47 84.34
CA GLU A 678 -3.99 7.24 85.11
C GLU A 678 -3.29 8.28 84.22
N PHE A 679 -3.33 9.54 84.64
CA PHE A 679 -2.61 10.65 84.02
C PHE A 679 -1.48 11.10 84.95
N ILE A 680 -0.23 10.90 84.53
CA ILE A 680 0.96 11.25 85.32
C ILE A 680 1.78 12.31 84.57
N ILE A 681 2.12 13.39 85.27
CA ILE A 681 3.14 14.35 84.86
C ILE A 681 4.28 14.28 85.89
N ASN A 682 5.46 13.84 85.47
CA ASN A 682 6.67 13.84 86.30
C ASN A 682 7.59 14.97 85.83
N VAL A 683 8.02 15.83 86.76
CA VAL A 683 9.02 16.89 86.51
C VAL A 683 10.05 16.83 87.63
N GLY A 684 11.16 16.12 87.40
CA GLY A 684 12.21 15.93 88.41
C GLY A 684 11.67 15.29 89.69
N LYS A 685 11.74 16.01 90.82
CA LYS A 685 11.22 15.56 92.13
C LYS A 685 9.72 15.85 92.33
N SER A 686 9.07 16.52 91.38
CA SER A 686 7.64 16.86 91.44
C SER A 686 6.83 15.88 90.60
N LYS A 687 5.66 15.48 91.11
CA LYS A 687 4.75 14.56 90.43
C LYS A 687 3.31 15.03 90.57
N PHE A 688 2.58 15.03 89.46
CA PHE A 688 1.13 15.22 89.43
C PHE A 688 0.51 13.92 88.90
N VAL A 689 -0.38 13.31 89.68
CA VAL A 689 -1.09 12.08 89.30
C VAL A 689 -2.58 12.30 89.46
N MET A 690 -3.35 11.90 88.44
CA MET A 690 -4.79 11.80 88.49
C MET A 690 -5.18 10.39 88.06
N ASP A 691 -5.98 9.69 88.86
CA ASP A 691 -6.48 8.36 88.51
C ASP A 691 -7.99 8.35 88.19
N SER A 692 -8.47 7.22 87.67
CA SER A 692 -9.87 7.02 87.30
C SER A 692 -10.82 6.92 88.49
N GLU A 693 -10.30 6.78 89.72
CA GLU A 693 -11.10 6.72 90.94
C GLU A 693 -11.35 8.14 91.51
N GLY A 694 -10.77 9.17 90.88
CA GLY A 694 -10.94 10.58 91.24
C GLY A 694 -9.87 11.08 92.22
N ASN A 695 -8.81 10.30 92.47
CA ASN A 695 -7.72 10.75 93.33
C ASN A 695 -6.79 11.68 92.55
N VAL A 696 -6.53 12.87 93.11
CA VAL A 696 -5.54 13.82 92.59
C VAL A 696 -4.41 13.94 93.60
N THR A 697 -3.24 13.45 93.23
CA THR A 697 -2.04 13.47 94.06
C THR A 697 -1.03 14.46 93.49
N ILE A 698 -0.73 15.51 94.25
CA ILE A 698 0.31 16.48 93.91
C ILE A 698 1.47 16.32 94.90
N ILE A 699 2.63 15.90 94.42
CA ILE A 699 3.84 15.69 95.20
C ILE A 699 4.89 16.72 94.79
N GLY A 700 5.46 17.40 95.77
CA GLY A 700 6.46 18.44 95.57
C GLY A 700 7.19 18.76 96.87
N THR A 701 8.38 19.37 96.76
CA THR A 701 9.21 19.74 97.92
C THR A 701 8.84 21.12 98.50
N LYS A 702 8.27 22.00 97.68
CA LYS A 702 7.78 23.32 98.09
C LYS A 702 6.55 23.68 97.24
N PHE A 703 5.45 23.97 97.91
CA PHE A 703 4.23 24.49 97.27
C PHE A 703 4.11 25.97 97.61
N ASN A 704 4.01 26.82 96.58
CA ASN A 704 3.83 28.27 96.75
C ASN A 704 2.56 28.68 96.02
N PHE A 705 1.54 29.08 96.78
CA PHE A 705 0.28 29.56 96.24
C PHE A 705 0.26 31.07 96.41
N SER A 706 0.41 31.81 95.30
CA SER A 706 0.32 33.27 95.27
C SER A 706 -0.90 33.67 94.44
N ALA A 707 -1.90 34.28 95.06
CA ALA A 707 -3.10 34.76 94.40
C ALA A 707 -3.32 36.25 94.72
N SER A 708 -3.85 37.01 93.76
CA SER A 708 -4.22 38.42 93.96
C SER A 708 -5.59 38.60 94.65
N GLY A 709 -6.29 37.49 94.97
CA GLY A 709 -7.57 37.44 95.69
C GLY A 709 -7.62 36.26 96.67
N HIS A 710 -8.79 36.00 97.28
CA HIS A 710 -8.94 34.92 98.26
C HIS A 710 -8.71 33.53 97.65
N VAL A 711 -7.81 32.74 98.24
CA VAL A 711 -7.65 31.31 97.94
C VAL A 711 -8.66 30.53 98.78
N GLN A 712 -9.51 29.73 98.13
CA GLN A 712 -10.53 28.92 98.80
C GLN A 712 -10.30 27.43 98.49
N ILE A 713 -10.17 26.61 99.54
CA ILE A 713 -10.03 25.15 99.45
C ILE A 713 -11.25 24.55 100.15
N ASN A 714 -12.09 23.82 99.40
CA ASN A 714 -13.32 23.23 99.92
C ASN A 714 -13.18 21.70 99.97
N GLY A 715 -13.38 21.10 101.15
CA GLY A 715 -13.34 19.64 101.37
C GLY A 715 -14.09 19.25 102.63
N LYS A 716 -14.55 17.99 102.73
CA LYS A 716 -15.31 17.48 103.89
C LYS A 716 -14.46 17.49 105.18
N ILE A 717 -13.16 17.22 105.03
CA ILE A 717 -12.08 17.35 106.02
C ILE A 717 -10.86 17.83 105.24
N VAL A 718 -10.25 18.94 105.67
CA VAL A 718 -8.96 19.41 105.12
C VAL A 718 -7.95 19.32 106.24
N ASP A 719 -7.06 18.33 106.15
CA ASP A 719 -6.00 18.13 107.12
C ASP A 719 -4.75 18.90 106.65
N ILE A 720 -4.52 20.05 107.27
CA ILE A 720 -3.33 20.88 107.08
C ILE A 720 -2.46 20.62 108.30
N ASN A 721 -1.54 19.67 108.20
CA ASN A 721 -0.52 19.48 109.24
C ASN A 721 0.56 20.55 109.17
#